data_AF-A0AAE6CZE2-F1
#
_entry.id   AF-A0AAE6CZE2-F1
#
_cell.length_a   1.000
_cell.length_b   1.000
_cell.length_c   1.000
_cell.angle_alpha   90.00
_cell.angle_beta   90.00
_cell.angle_gamma   90.00
#
_symmetry.space_group_name_H-M   'P 1'
#
loop_
_entity.id
_entity.type
_entity.pdbx_description
1 polymer ?
#
loop_
_entity_poly.entity_id
_entity_poly.type
_entity_poly.pdbx_seq_one_letter_code
_entity_poly.pdbx_strand_id
1 'polypeptide(L)'
;MLKKILCFVILFFSFAFAREIDYKEENEAIKQALEQSILLYKENQFLQAKKKVEDAYFQHFENMEGSIGRNVGRKVIAMERKFNSLRKMYKDKEEISKIEALIASLKFDLDEIVPILENGLQLKAEVSDVNYDKTLAQNASLEAEKKRQQEAAKMFLTLLGEEIKDQNISTNQNLDQNLSNLQEASSLDARLQFLIDEMSSKLDQAVLAFLNKDYQKAKDFIQAALFENYRNSKVEILVARYTKAGMDKKIQTKLRSIIRQINNNTLDEKKMRDEIASILDLLYEAFLALPKEELSLLEIKGFDDQELNLKDYSKVYNDIKIALNELLQNYEGFSLNSIDSLQNIYLDIFEASGMESKIGAVDSALKLKIESYFSKGVALIKASVSKEELKQNFDELEKLIEQSLDKIQESSPISLFIWALGIILREGLEALIIIVAIMSYLIQSGNQKRLSIVYSAFWSGIFLSFVSAFLISWFFKEQAGQSRELLEGITMLIAVVLLFYVGFWLLSNAQNKKWVNFVKTQAVEAISNNSAKALWFSVFLAVFREGAETILFYQALLFDAKTNLDYSFILAGLVGGLVILSILYYLLKNGALKIPLKQFFYITSYVIFYMVFVFMGKGIGELIEAKVITPSLIPFDFDGILWLGIYPYYESIIPQFMVLILLIMGIFITKQISNKKEKI
;
A
#
# COMPACT_ATOMS: atom_id res chain seq x y z
N MET A 1 8.26 -4.90 38.91
CA MET A 1 9.46 -5.15 38.08
C MET A 1 9.28 -4.70 36.62
N LEU A 2 8.14 -4.97 35.98
CA LEU A 2 7.86 -4.64 34.57
C LEU A 2 8.09 -3.15 34.17
N LYS A 3 7.73 -2.19 35.04
CA LYS A 3 7.94 -0.74 34.77
C LYS A 3 9.41 -0.31 34.72
N LYS A 4 10.33 -1.00 35.42
CA LYS A 4 11.76 -0.62 35.46
C LYS A 4 12.54 -1.15 34.26
N ILE A 5 12.08 -2.24 33.63
CA ILE A 5 12.67 -2.81 32.42
C ILE A 5 12.25 -1.97 31.19
N LEU A 6 11.01 -1.49 31.16
CA LEU A 6 10.50 -0.62 30.09
C LEU A 6 11.25 0.72 29.98
N CYS A 7 11.64 1.33 31.12
CA CYS A 7 12.43 2.57 31.11
C CYS A 7 13.89 2.39 30.68
N PHE A 8 14.47 1.20 30.87
CA PHE A 8 15.87 0.94 30.50
C PHE A 8 16.03 0.70 28.99
N VAL A 9 14.99 0.16 28.33
CA VAL A 9 14.95 -0.05 26.88
C VAL A 9 14.75 1.26 26.10
N ILE A 10 14.05 2.25 26.69
CA ILE A 10 13.83 3.56 26.07
C ILE A 10 15.09 4.44 26.09
N LEU A 11 16.00 4.22 27.06
CA LEU A 11 17.18 5.08 27.28
C LEU A 11 18.38 4.75 26.35
N PHE A 12 18.36 3.61 25.65
CA PHE A 12 19.42 3.20 24.74
C PHE A 12 19.19 3.59 23.27
N PHE A 13 18.04 4.19 22.94
CA PHE A 13 17.64 4.54 21.57
C PHE A 13 18.04 5.96 21.11
N SER A 14 18.88 6.69 21.87
CA SER A 14 19.19 8.10 21.59
C SER A 14 20.67 8.36 21.38
N PHE A 15 21.26 7.75 20.36
CA PHE A 15 22.48 8.26 19.72
C PHE A 15 22.46 7.92 18.22
N ALA A 16 21.69 8.68 17.44
CA ALA A 16 21.86 8.79 16.00
C ALA A 16 22.43 10.19 15.71
N PHE A 17 23.66 10.25 15.21
CA PHE A 17 24.25 11.49 14.69
C PHE A 17 23.50 11.87 13.41
N ALA A 18 22.72 12.95 13.44
CA ALA A 18 22.15 13.53 12.24
C ALA A 18 23.23 14.32 11.48
N ARG A 19 23.50 13.95 10.22
CA ARG A 19 24.30 14.75 9.30
C ARG A 19 23.48 15.97 8.88
N GLU A 20 24.02 17.16 9.05
CA GLU A 20 23.41 18.40 8.54
C GLU A 20 23.63 18.45 7.02
N ILE A 21 22.55 18.49 6.24
CA ILE A 21 22.59 18.43 4.77
C ILE A 21 22.61 19.85 4.22
N ASP A 22 23.60 20.19 3.39
CA ASP A 22 23.64 21.46 2.67
C ASP A 22 22.85 21.34 1.35
N TYR A 23 21.58 21.77 1.40
CA TYR A 23 20.67 21.68 0.25
C TYR A 23 21.09 22.55 -0.95
N LYS A 24 21.92 23.58 -0.75
CA LYS A 24 22.43 24.41 -1.87
C LYS A 24 23.53 23.69 -2.60
N GLU A 25 24.46 23.07 -1.88
CA GLU A 25 25.57 22.33 -2.47
C GLU A 25 25.05 21.14 -3.29
N GLU A 26 24.12 20.37 -2.72
CA GLU A 26 23.49 19.23 -3.40
C GLU A 26 22.72 19.66 -4.66
N ASN A 27 21.97 20.77 -4.60
CA ASN A 27 21.27 21.31 -5.76
C ASN A 27 22.23 21.70 -6.90
N GLU A 28 23.30 22.43 -6.59
CA GLU A 28 24.27 22.83 -7.61
C GLU A 28 24.99 21.61 -8.22
N ALA A 29 25.30 20.59 -7.42
CA ALA A 29 25.88 19.34 -7.91
C ALA A 29 24.94 18.60 -8.89
N ILE A 30 23.64 18.52 -8.57
CA ILE A 30 22.62 17.94 -9.47
C ILE A 30 22.59 18.71 -10.79
N LYS A 31 22.51 20.05 -10.75
CA LYS A 31 22.44 20.87 -11.97
C LYS A 31 23.68 20.67 -12.85
N GLN A 32 24.87 20.64 -12.26
CA GLN A 32 26.11 20.43 -13.00
C GLN A 32 26.15 19.05 -13.66
N ALA A 33 25.71 18.01 -12.95
CA ALA A 33 25.63 16.67 -13.51
C ALA A 33 24.63 16.58 -14.68
N LEU A 34 23.47 17.23 -14.56
CA LEU A 34 22.49 17.32 -15.65
C LEU A 34 23.04 18.09 -16.86
N GLU A 35 23.78 19.18 -16.67
CA GLU A 35 24.42 19.91 -17.78
C GLU A 35 25.49 19.07 -18.48
N GLN A 36 26.32 18.36 -17.71
CA GLN A 36 27.30 17.42 -18.26
C GLN A 36 26.62 16.30 -19.05
N SER A 37 25.45 15.81 -18.61
CA SER A 37 24.70 14.79 -19.34
C SER A 37 24.31 15.25 -20.75
N ILE A 38 23.90 16.52 -20.92
CA ILE A 38 23.55 17.10 -22.23
C ILE A 38 24.79 17.18 -23.13
N LEU A 39 25.94 17.61 -22.59
CA LEU A 39 27.19 17.71 -23.35
C LEU A 39 27.61 16.33 -23.88
N LEU A 40 27.60 15.32 -23.02
CA LEU A 40 27.91 13.94 -23.40
C LEU A 40 26.92 13.40 -24.44
N TYR A 41 25.64 13.77 -24.35
CA TYR A 41 24.64 13.39 -25.35
C TYR A 41 24.92 14.00 -26.72
N LYS A 42 25.32 15.28 -26.76
CA LYS A 42 25.72 15.98 -28.00
C LYS A 42 26.96 15.37 -28.64
N GLU A 43 27.83 14.77 -27.83
CA GLU A 43 29.01 14.02 -28.27
C GLU A 43 28.71 12.57 -28.69
N ASN A 44 27.42 12.17 -28.76
CA ASN A 44 26.95 10.80 -29.02
C ASN A 44 27.38 9.78 -27.95
N GLN A 45 27.76 10.22 -26.75
CA GLN A 45 28.12 9.37 -25.63
C GLN A 45 26.89 9.05 -24.77
N PHE A 46 25.90 8.39 -25.37
CA PHE A 46 24.57 8.15 -24.78
C PHE A 46 24.60 7.45 -23.42
N LEU A 47 25.45 6.43 -23.27
CA LEU A 47 25.57 5.68 -22.03
C LEU A 47 26.20 6.53 -20.90
N GLN A 48 27.16 7.39 -21.25
CA GLN A 48 27.79 8.30 -20.28
C GLN A 48 26.84 9.44 -19.90
N ALA A 49 26.02 9.92 -20.84
CA ALA A 49 24.96 10.89 -20.57
C ALA A 49 23.90 10.31 -19.61
N LYS A 50 23.42 9.08 -19.87
CA LYS A 50 22.51 8.35 -18.96
C LYS A 50 23.13 8.24 -17.56
N LYS A 51 24.39 7.80 -17.49
CA LYS A 51 25.13 7.64 -16.24
C LYS A 51 25.24 8.96 -15.47
N LYS A 52 25.47 10.09 -16.13
CA LYS A 52 25.51 11.40 -15.44
C LYS A 52 24.18 11.78 -14.79
N VAL A 53 23.05 11.37 -15.38
CA VAL A 53 21.74 11.55 -14.75
C VAL A 53 21.53 10.58 -13.60
N GLU A 54 22.03 9.34 -13.69
CA GLU A 54 22.05 8.38 -12.59
C GLU A 54 22.87 8.89 -11.40
N ASP A 55 24.09 9.40 -11.66
CA ASP A 55 24.94 10.04 -10.65
C ASP A 55 24.22 11.22 -9.97
N ALA A 56 23.56 12.08 -10.75
CA ALA A 56 22.79 13.20 -10.22
C ALA A 56 21.66 12.76 -9.28
N TYR A 57 21.01 11.64 -9.60
CA TYR A 57 19.93 11.10 -8.79
C TYR A 57 20.44 10.44 -7.50
N PHE A 58 21.30 9.43 -7.61
CA PHE A 58 21.72 8.61 -6.47
C PHE A 58 22.72 9.30 -5.55
N GLN A 59 23.60 10.16 -6.08
CA GLN A 59 24.64 10.78 -5.26
C GLN A 59 24.15 12.03 -4.54
N HIS A 60 23.14 12.72 -5.09
CA HIS A 60 22.74 14.04 -4.64
C HIS A 60 21.24 14.16 -4.36
N PHE A 61 20.37 13.80 -5.31
CA PHE A 61 18.92 13.95 -5.13
C PHE A 61 18.37 13.05 -4.00
N GLU A 62 18.86 11.81 -3.88
CA GLU A 62 18.46 10.86 -2.82
C GLU A 62 18.71 11.43 -1.41
N ASN A 63 19.79 12.20 -1.22
CA ASN A 63 20.10 12.86 0.06
C ASN A 63 19.04 13.91 0.43
N MET A 64 18.41 14.54 -0.56
CA MET A 64 17.41 15.60 -0.37
C MET A 64 15.97 15.05 -0.39
N GLU A 65 15.72 13.89 -1.00
CA GLU A 65 14.42 13.26 -1.23
C GLU A 65 13.56 13.25 0.05
N GLY A 66 14.10 12.78 1.17
CA GLY A 66 13.37 12.71 2.44
C GLY A 66 12.96 14.07 3.01
N SER A 67 13.73 15.12 2.74
CA SER A 67 13.40 16.49 3.16
C SER A 67 12.43 17.18 2.19
N ILE A 68 12.52 16.87 0.89
CA ILE A 68 11.56 17.31 -0.13
C ILE A 68 10.21 16.64 0.11
N GLY A 69 10.18 15.33 0.38
CA GLY A 69 8.98 14.57 0.68
C GLY A 69 8.17 15.13 1.86
N ARG A 70 8.86 15.53 2.93
CA ARG A 70 8.24 16.11 4.13
C ARG A 70 7.62 17.49 3.91
N ASN A 71 8.21 18.31 3.04
CA ASN A 71 7.79 19.71 2.86
C ASN A 71 6.94 19.91 1.60
N VAL A 72 7.21 19.15 0.54
CA VAL A 72 6.63 19.30 -0.80
C VAL A 72 6.46 17.93 -1.49
N GLY A 73 5.76 17.00 -0.83
CA GLY A 73 5.66 15.59 -1.26
C GLY A 73 5.22 15.34 -2.70
N ARG A 74 4.36 16.19 -3.28
CA ARG A 74 3.98 16.05 -4.70
C ARG A 74 5.12 16.35 -5.67
N LYS A 75 6.02 17.29 -5.31
CA LYS A 75 7.15 17.65 -6.16
C LYS A 75 8.24 16.59 -6.15
N VAL A 76 8.47 15.90 -5.03
CA VAL A 76 9.46 14.80 -4.98
C VAL A 76 9.10 13.71 -5.99
N ILE A 77 7.82 13.30 -6.00
CA ILE A 77 7.29 12.28 -6.93
C ILE A 77 7.42 12.76 -8.38
N ALA A 78 7.11 14.04 -8.65
CA ALA A 78 7.24 14.60 -10.00
C ALA A 78 8.71 14.61 -10.46
N MET A 79 9.65 14.96 -9.58
CA MET A 79 11.08 15.03 -9.89
C MET A 79 11.68 13.64 -10.10
N GLU A 80 11.35 12.66 -9.25
CA GLU A 80 11.73 11.24 -9.44
C GLU A 80 11.31 10.73 -10.82
N ARG A 81 10.06 11.02 -11.22
CA ARG A 81 9.57 10.66 -12.56
C ARG A 81 10.35 11.33 -13.68
N LYS A 82 10.73 12.60 -13.51
CA LYS A 82 11.56 13.33 -14.49
C LYS A 82 12.95 12.71 -14.61
N PHE A 83 13.58 12.30 -13.50
CA PHE A 83 14.84 11.55 -13.54
C PHE A 83 14.70 10.20 -14.25
N ASN A 84 13.63 9.44 -13.97
CA ASN A 84 13.36 8.16 -14.65
C ASN A 84 13.14 8.35 -16.15
N SER A 85 12.36 9.36 -16.52
CA SER A 85 12.09 9.70 -17.92
C SER A 85 13.37 10.12 -18.65
N LEU A 86 14.25 10.90 -18.02
CA LEU A 86 15.55 11.25 -18.58
C LEU A 86 16.40 10.00 -18.85
N ARG A 87 16.48 9.07 -17.88
CA ARG A 87 17.22 7.81 -18.05
C ARG A 87 16.70 7.00 -19.24
N LYS A 88 15.39 6.91 -19.39
CA LYS A 88 14.74 6.25 -20.53
C LYS A 88 15.02 6.96 -21.85
N MET A 89 14.85 8.29 -21.91
CA MET A 89 15.11 9.09 -23.12
C MET A 89 16.55 8.94 -23.60
N TYR A 90 17.52 8.86 -22.69
CA TYR A 90 18.92 8.60 -23.02
C TYR A 90 19.17 7.20 -23.58
N LYS A 91 18.47 6.18 -23.05
CA LYS A 91 18.52 4.80 -23.55
C LYS A 91 17.90 4.68 -24.95
N ASP A 92 16.74 5.29 -25.14
CA ASP A 92 15.93 5.20 -26.36
C ASP A 92 16.39 6.18 -27.45
N LYS A 93 17.42 7.00 -27.16
CA LYS A 93 18.01 8.01 -28.06
C LYS A 93 16.98 9.00 -28.57
N GLU A 94 16.14 9.49 -27.67
CA GLU A 94 15.10 10.46 -27.99
C GLU A 94 15.65 11.82 -28.47
N GLU A 95 14.77 12.64 -29.05
CA GLU A 95 15.16 13.95 -29.57
C GLU A 95 15.75 14.84 -28.45
N ILE A 96 16.91 15.44 -28.72
CA ILE A 96 17.64 16.25 -27.74
C ILE A 96 16.83 17.42 -27.19
N SER A 97 15.92 17.97 -28.00
CA SER A 97 15.01 19.06 -27.61
C SER A 97 14.10 18.66 -26.44
N LYS A 98 13.63 17.41 -26.40
CA LYS A 98 12.84 16.86 -25.29
C LYS A 98 13.67 16.71 -24.02
N ILE A 99 14.91 16.23 -24.18
CA ILE A 99 15.86 16.04 -23.08
C ILE A 99 16.23 17.38 -22.45
N GLU A 100 16.56 18.38 -23.26
CA GLU A 100 16.88 19.74 -22.80
C GLU A 100 15.68 20.41 -22.10
N ALA A 101 14.47 20.21 -22.62
CA ALA A 101 13.24 20.70 -22.00
C ALA A 101 12.99 20.07 -20.62
N LEU A 102 13.15 18.75 -20.52
CA LEU A 102 12.94 18.02 -19.26
C LEU A 102 14.00 18.38 -18.21
N ILE A 103 15.26 18.55 -18.60
CA ILE A 103 16.34 19.03 -17.72
C ILE A 103 16.07 20.46 -17.26
N ALA A 104 15.67 21.37 -18.16
CA ALA A 104 15.32 22.74 -17.79
C ALA A 104 14.15 22.78 -16.80
N SER A 105 13.17 21.88 -16.95
CA SER A 105 12.05 21.71 -16.02
C SER A 105 12.53 21.22 -14.65
N LEU A 106 13.42 20.22 -14.62
CA LEU A 106 13.98 19.67 -13.39
C LEU A 106 14.84 20.68 -12.62
N LYS A 107 15.66 21.48 -13.32
CA LYS A 107 16.45 22.55 -12.72
C LYS A 107 15.58 23.62 -12.06
N PHE A 108 14.48 24.00 -12.72
CA PHE A 108 13.52 24.97 -12.16
C PHE A 108 12.87 24.44 -10.87
N ASP A 109 12.44 23.17 -10.86
CA ASP A 109 11.83 22.56 -9.68
C ASP A 109 12.80 22.55 -8.49
N LEU A 110 14.07 22.22 -8.73
CA LEU A 110 15.10 22.24 -7.70
C LEU A 110 15.30 23.64 -7.11
N ASP A 111 15.34 24.68 -7.97
CA ASP A 111 15.50 26.07 -7.54
C ASP A 111 14.34 26.60 -6.69
N GLU A 112 13.13 26.10 -6.94
CA GLU A 112 11.98 26.49 -6.15
C GLU A 112 11.96 25.82 -4.77
N ILE A 113 12.52 24.62 -4.66
CA ILE A 113 12.44 23.79 -3.45
C ILE A 113 13.55 24.12 -2.45
N VAL A 114 14.77 24.42 -2.89
CA VAL A 114 15.91 24.71 -1.98
C VAL A 114 15.58 25.78 -0.92
N PRO A 115 14.96 26.94 -1.26
CA PRO A 115 14.58 27.93 -0.25
C PRO A 115 13.55 27.43 0.78
N ILE A 116 12.71 26.47 0.39
CA ILE A 116 11.69 25.86 1.26
C ILE A 116 12.35 24.89 2.24
N LEU A 117 13.34 24.13 1.78
CA LEU A 117 14.10 23.18 2.60
C LEU A 117 14.98 23.87 3.66
N GLU A 118 15.59 25.01 3.31
CA GLU A 118 16.46 25.75 4.24
C GLU A 118 15.69 26.46 5.35
N ASN A 119 14.52 27.03 5.03
CA ASN A 119 13.82 27.94 5.95
C ASN A 119 12.64 27.27 6.69
N GLY A 120 12.24 26.07 6.29
CA GLY A 120 10.95 25.49 6.66
C GLY A 120 9.78 26.29 6.07
N LEU A 121 8.59 25.69 6.00
CA LEU A 121 7.38 26.34 5.48
C LEU A 121 6.96 27.54 6.37
N GLN A 122 7.42 28.75 6.05
CA GLN A 122 6.74 29.96 6.50
C GLN A 122 5.53 30.19 5.62
N LEU A 123 4.34 29.88 6.13
CA LEU A 123 3.08 30.32 5.54
C LEU A 123 3.05 31.86 5.54
N LYS A 124 3.50 32.48 4.44
CA LYS A 124 3.10 33.85 4.12
C LYS A 124 1.67 33.78 3.61
N ALA A 125 0.72 33.97 4.52
CA ALA A 125 -0.61 34.39 4.12
C ALA A 125 -0.46 35.74 3.40
N GLU A 126 -0.54 35.74 2.09
CA GLU A 126 -0.77 36.96 1.33
C GLU A 126 -2.18 37.43 1.71
N VAL A 127 -2.24 38.54 2.44
CA VAL A 127 -3.52 39.14 2.86
C VAL A 127 -4.21 39.65 1.60
N SER A 128 -5.12 38.85 1.04
CA SER A 128 -5.82 39.18 -0.20
C SER A 128 -7.00 40.13 -0.01
N ASP A 129 -7.39 40.47 1.22
CA ASP A 129 -8.49 41.41 1.45
C ASP A 129 -8.19 42.36 2.62
N VAL A 130 -7.98 43.63 2.28
CA VAL A 130 -7.79 44.73 3.25
C VAL A 130 -9.09 45.14 3.93
N ASN A 131 -10.21 44.47 3.62
CA ASN A 131 -11.55 44.82 4.10
C ASN A 131 -12.33 43.57 4.59
N TYR A 132 -11.67 42.75 5.41
CA TYR A 132 -12.27 41.55 6.01
C TYR A 132 -13.18 41.91 7.19
N ASP A 133 -14.49 42.01 6.94
CA ASP A 133 -15.49 42.13 8.00
C ASP A 133 -15.79 40.75 8.61
N LYS A 134 -15.08 40.44 9.70
CA LYS A 134 -15.21 39.21 10.49
C LYS A 134 -16.66 38.87 10.86
N THR A 135 -17.51 39.88 11.02
CA THR A 135 -18.88 39.69 11.49
C THR A 135 -19.79 39.14 10.37
N LEU A 136 -19.59 39.58 9.12
CA LEU A 136 -20.30 39.07 7.96
C LEU A 136 -19.92 37.61 7.64
N ALA A 137 -18.63 37.28 7.75
CA ALA A 137 -18.15 35.92 7.52
C ALA A 137 -18.68 34.92 8.57
N GLN A 138 -18.75 35.33 9.84
CA GLN A 138 -19.34 34.51 10.91
C GLN A 138 -20.86 34.36 10.76
N ASN A 139 -21.56 35.41 10.33
CA ASN A 139 -23.00 35.31 10.10
C ASN A 139 -23.32 34.41 8.89
N ALA A 140 -22.52 34.49 7.82
CA ALA A 140 -22.66 33.61 6.66
C ALA A 140 -22.35 32.14 6.98
N SER A 141 -21.36 31.87 7.83
CA SER A 141 -21.06 30.49 8.26
C SER A 141 -22.16 29.93 9.16
N LEU A 142 -22.71 30.75 10.07
CA LEU A 142 -23.84 30.38 10.93
C LEU A 142 -25.12 30.12 10.13
N GLU A 143 -25.36 30.90 9.08
CA GLU A 143 -26.48 30.74 8.17
C GLU A 143 -26.33 29.47 7.31
N ALA A 144 -25.11 29.19 6.82
CA ALA A 144 -24.79 27.95 6.11
C ALA A 144 -24.90 26.70 7.01
N GLU A 145 -24.57 26.81 8.30
CA GLU A 145 -24.82 25.74 9.29
C GLU A 145 -26.30 25.51 9.54
N LYS A 146 -27.10 26.57 9.72
CA LYS A 146 -28.56 26.43 9.85
C LYS A 146 -29.18 25.77 8.62
N LYS A 147 -28.71 26.13 7.42
CA LYS A 147 -29.17 25.51 6.17
C LYS A 147 -28.82 24.03 6.08
N ARG A 148 -27.58 23.66 6.44
CA ARG A 148 -27.15 22.24 6.52
C ARG A 148 -27.91 21.44 7.56
N GLN A 149 -28.23 22.04 8.71
CA GLN A 149 -29.06 21.39 9.74
C GLN A 149 -30.52 21.23 9.30
N GLN A 150 -31.08 22.18 8.55
CA GLN A 150 -32.42 22.06 7.97
C GLN A 150 -32.48 21.00 6.85
N GLU A 151 -31.44 20.89 6.02
CA GLU A 151 -31.33 19.83 5.02
C GLU A 151 -31.13 18.46 5.67
N ALA A 152 -30.29 18.36 6.71
CA ALA A 152 -30.12 17.14 7.49
C ALA A 152 -31.43 16.73 8.19
N ALA A 153 -32.19 17.67 8.73
CA ALA A 153 -33.50 17.42 9.33
C ALA A 153 -34.55 16.97 8.30
N LYS A 154 -34.55 17.55 7.09
CA LYS A 154 -35.39 17.09 5.97
C LYS A 154 -35.02 15.68 5.50
N MET A 155 -33.71 15.36 5.42
CA MET A 155 -33.25 14.00 5.13
C MET A 155 -33.65 13.02 6.24
N PHE A 156 -33.60 13.45 7.50
CA PHE A 156 -34.00 12.61 8.64
C PHE A 156 -35.52 12.34 8.65
N LEU A 157 -36.34 13.33 8.29
CA LEU A 157 -37.79 13.17 8.11
C LEU A 157 -38.12 12.26 6.92
N THR A 158 -37.32 12.32 5.84
CA THR A 158 -37.45 11.44 4.67
C THR A 158 -37.14 9.98 5.03
N LEU A 159 -36.19 9.74 5.95
CA LEU A 159 -35.81 8.42 6.45
C LEU A 159 -36.83 7.81 7.43
N LEU A 160 -37.72 8.63 8.01
CA LEU A 160 -38.71 8.21 9.02
C LEU A 160 -40.10 7.88 8.44
N GLY A 161 -40.29 7.99 7.12
CA GLY A 161 -41.43 7.40 6.43
C GLY A 161 -42.77 8.14 6.57
N GLU A 162 -42.78 9.47 6.63
CA GLU A 162 -43.99 10.25 6.31
C GLU A 162 -43.94 10.76 4.86
N GLU A 163 -44.97 10.39 4.08
CA GLU A 163 -45.10 10.67 2.65
C GLU A 163 -45.16 12.18 2.33
N ILE A 164 -44.41 12.59 1.30
CA ILE A 164 -44.90 13.56 0.33
C ILE A 164 -44.70 12.98 -1.07
N LYS A 165 -45.84 12.74 -1.74
CA LYS A 165 -46.01 12.36 -3.14
C LYS A 165 -45.40 13.43 -4.06
N ASP A 166 -44.51 13.03 -4.97
CA ASP A 166 -44.86 12.89 -6.40
C ASP A 166 -43.73 12.26 -7.22
N GLN A 167 -44.15 11.67 -8.34
CA GLN A 167 -43.53 10.60 -9.12
C GLN A 167 -42.32 11.01 -9.97
N ASN A 168 -41.26 10.19 -10.00
CA ASN A 168 -41.05 9.19 -11.07
C ASN A 168 -39.82 8.31 -10.80
N ILE A 169 -40.06 7.01 -10.88
CA ILE A 169 -39.08 5.93 -10.71
C ILE A 169 -38.55 5.53 -12.10
N SER A 170 -37.24 5.34 -12.21
CA SER A 170 -36.68 4.24 -13.00
C SER A 170 -35.32 3.84 -12.43
N THR A 171 -35.36 2.78 -11.62
CA THR A 171 -34.27 1.96 -11.12
C THR A 171 -33.65 1.15 -12.26
N ASN A 172 -32.32 1.09 -12.36
CA ASN A 172 -31.51 -0.15 -12.36
C ASN A 172 -30.14 -0.03 -13.07
N GLN A 173 -29.18 -0.78 -12.52
CA GLN A 173 -28.03 -1.45 -13.16
C GLN A 173 -26.58 -0.94 -13.04
N ASN A 174 -26.25 0.26 -12.54
CA ASN A 174 -24.86 0.75 -12.59
C ASN A 174 -24.13 0.96 -11.24
N LEU A 175 -24.58 0.34 -10.15
CA LEU A 175 -23.94 0.51 -8.83
C LEU A 175 -22.91 -0.59 -8.48
N ASP A 176 -22.96 -1.75 -9.11
CA ASP A 176 -22.02 -2.86 -8.84
C ASP A 176 -20.72 -2.81 -9.65
N GLN A 177 -20.70 -2.07 -10.77
CA GLN A 177 -19.48 -1.87 -11.58
C GLN A 177 -18.51 -0.83 -11.02
N ASN A 178 -18.95 0.02 -10.07
CA ASN A 178 -18.11 1.09 -9.52
C ASN A 178 -17.29 0.66 -8.29
N LEU A 179 -17.44 -0.58 -7.82
CA LEU A 179 -16.72 -1.11 -6.65
C LEU A 179 -15.45 -1.89 -7.01
N SER A 180 -15.33 -2.38 -8.25
CA SER A 180 -14.15 -3.09 -8.77
C SER A 180 -12.97 -2.18 -9.10
N ASN A 181 -13.21 -0.88 -9.33
CA ASN A 181 -12.19 0.03 -9.89
C ASN A 181 -11.34 0.76 -8.83
N LEU A 182 -11.41 0.37 -7.56
CA LEU A 182 -10.90 1.18 -6.44
C LEU A 182 -9.52 0.78 -5.88
N GLN A 183 -8.98 -0.38 -6.25
CA GLN A 183 -7.54 -0.67 -6.07
C GLN A 183 -6.70 -0.29 -7.29
N GLU A 184 -7.37 0.05 -8.38
CA GLU A 184 -6.75 0.58 -9.57
C GLU A 184 -6.50 2.09 -9.49
N ALA A 185 -6.99 2.74 -8.43
CA ALA A 185 -7.03 4.20 -8.30
C ALA A 185 -5.73 4.83 -7.76
N SER A 186 -4.63 4.09 -7.60
CA SER A 186 -3.32 4.66 -7.18
C SER A 186 -2.26 4.71 -8.28
N SER A 187 -2.48 4.02 -9.41
CA SER A 187 -1.66 4.17 -10.60
C SER A 187 -2.57 4.37 -11.81
N LEU A 188 -2.31 5.44 -12.56
CA LEU A 188 -3.01 5.67 -13.82
C LEU A 188 -2.81 4.46 -14.73
N ASP A 189 -3.85 4.08 -15.47
CA ASP A 189 -3.71 3.10 -16.55
C ASP A 189 -2.56 3.49 -17.48
N ALA A 190 -1.79 2.52 -17.97
CA ALA A 190 -0.60 2.79 -18.79
C ALA A 190 -0.88 3.68 -20.01
N ARG A 191 -2.08 3.57 -20.60
CA ARG A 191 -2.54 4.44 -21.70
C ARG A 191 -2.67 5.89 -21.27
N LEU A 192 -3.34 6.09 -20.13
CA LEU A 192 -3.56 7.42 -19.57
C LEU A 192 -2.23 8.02 -19.08
N GLN A 193 -1.37 7.20 -18.49
CA GLN A 193 -0.04 7.61 -18.03
C GLN A 193 0.81 8.08 -19.21
N PHE A 194 0.85 7.30 -20.29
CA PHE A 194 1.54 7.68 -21.52
C PHE A 194 1.03 9.00 -22.09
N LEU A 195 -0.30 9.23 -22.07
CA LEU A 195 -0.88 10.51 -22.50
C LEU A 195 -0.44 11.68 -21.62
N ILE A 196 -0.38 11.50 -20.30
CA ILE A 196 0.13 12.53 -19.38
C ILE A 196 1.59 12.83 -19.66
N ASP A 197 2.42 11.81 -19.85
CA ASP A 197 3.86 11.96 -20.07
C ASP A 197 4.14 12.70 -21.39
N GLU A 198 3.45 12.33 -22.46
CA GLU A 198 3.54 13.00 -23.76
C GLU A 198 3.05 14.46 -23.69
N MET A 199 1.95 14.73 -22.97
CA MET A 199 1.47 16.09 -22.76
C MET A 199 2.46 16.92 -21.93
N SER A 200 2.99 16.35 -20.85
CA SER A 200 3.99 17.02 -20.00
C SER A 200 5.23 17.37 -20.81
N SER A 201 5.75 16.42 -21.61
CA SER A 201 6.92 16.64 -22.47
C SER A 201 6.71 17.79 -23.46
N LYS A 202 5.54 17.87 -24.11
CA LYS A 202 5.22 18.98 -25.03
C LYS A 202 5.09 20.31 -24.30
N LEU A 203 4.49 20.32 -23.11
CA LEU A 203 4.36 21.54 -22.31
C LEU A 203 5.72 22.02 -21.78
N ASP A 204 6.62 21.13 -21.38
CA ASP A 204 8.00 21.48 -21.01
C ASP A 204 8.76 22.06 -22.22
N GLN A 205 8.61 21.46 -23.41
CA GLN A 205 9.18 22.01 -24.65
C GLN A 205 8.60 23.38 -25.01
N ALA A 206 7.32 23.62 -24.71
CA ALA A 206 6.71 24.93 -24.87
C ALA A 206 7.36 25.99 -23.96
N VAL A 207 7.66 25.63 -22.70
CA VAL A 207 8.39 26.53 -21.79
C VAL A 207 9.80 26.79 -22.30
N LEU A 208 10.53 25.76 -22.74
CA LEU A 208 11.87 25.92 -23.31
C LEU A 208 11.85 26.87 -24.53
N ALA A 209 10.91 26.68 -25.46
CA ALA A 209 10.74 27.55 -26.61
C ALA A 209 10.39 29.00 -26.21
N PHE A 210 9.52 29.16 -25.20
CA PHE A 210 9.17 30.47 -24.65
C PHE A 210 10.39 31.20 -24.06
N LEU A 211 11.24 30.49 -23.30
CA LEU A 211 12.49 31.04 -22.73
C LEU A 211 13.49 31.46 -23.82
N ASN A 212 13.52 30.71 -24.93
CA ASN A 212 14.32 31.04 -26.10
C ASN A 212 13.71 32.16 -26.97
N LYS A 213 12.63 32.81 -26.51
CA LYS A 213 11.85 33.85 -27.23
C LYS A 213 11.22 33.38 -28.54
N ASP A 214 11.11 32.07 -28.75
CA ASP A 214 10.41 31.47 -29.89
C ASP A 214 8.94 31.24 -29.52
N TYR A 215 8.18 32.34 -29.47
CA TYR A 215 6.79 32.33 -29.04
C TYR A 215 5.86 31.56 -29.98
N GLN A 216 6.20 31.41 -31.26
CA GLN A 216 5.39 30.63 -32.19
C GLN A 216 5.56 29.14 -31.90
N LYS A 217 6.81 28.67 -31.80
CA LYS A 217 7.09 27.28 -31.45
C LYS A 217 6.54 26.88 -30.09
N ALA A 218 6.58 27.79 -29.11
CA ALA A 218 5.93 27.59 -27.81
C ALA A 218 4.42 27.35 -27.94
N LYS A 219 3.74 28.15 -28.77
CA LYS A 219 2.30 27.98 -29.05
C LYS A 219 2.01 26.69 -29.80
N ASP A 220 2.86 26.31 -30.75
CA ASP A 220 2.72 25.08 -31.52
C ASP A 220 2.79 23.85 -30.61
N PHE A 221 3.70 23.82 -29.64
CA PHE A 221 3.77 22.73 -28.65
C PHE A 221 2.52 22.66 -27.74
N ILE A 222 1.99 23.80 -27.29
CA ILE A 222 0.74 23.84 -26.51
C ILE A 222 -0.45 23.37 -27.36
N GLN A 223 -0.47 23.75 -28.64
CA GLN A 223 -1.47 23.25 -29.58
C GLN A 223 -1.32 21.75 -29.81
N ALA A 224 -0.10 21.23 -29.97
CA ALA A 224 0.13 19.81 -30.10
C ALA A 224 -0.36 19.03 -28.86
N ALA A 225 -0.07 19.51 -27.65
CA ALA A 225 -0.60 18.90 -26.42
C ALA A 225 -2.15 18.90 -26.39
N LEU A 226 -2.77 20.01 -26.79
CA LEU A 226 -4.24 20.13 -26.84
C LEU A 226 -4.85 19.22 -27.93
N PHE A 227 -4.38 19.30 -29.16
CA PHE A 227 -5.03 18.65 -30.29
C PHE A 227 -4.58 17.21 -30.45
N GLU A 228 -3.28 16.92 -30.38
CA GLU A 228 -2.77 15.57 -30.63
C GLU A 228 -2.98 14.63 -29.45
N ASN A 229 -2.66 15.07 -28.23
CA ASN A 229 -2.70 14.18 -27.05
C ASN A 229 -4.01 14.23 -26.28
N TYR A 230 -4.75 15.34 -26.31
CA TYR A 230 -6.01 15.46 -25.57
C TYR A 230 -7.26 15.27 -26.45
N ARG A 231 -7.33 15.91 -27.62
CA ARG A 231 -8.52 15.80 -28.49
C ARG A 231 -8.49 14.57 -29.39
N ASN A 232 -7.41 14.38 -30.15
CA ASN A 232 -7.29 13.29 -31.12
C ASN A 232 -7.19 11.92 -30.45
N SER A 233 -6.73 11.84 -29.19
CA SER A 233 -6.75 10.61 -28.39
C SER A 233 -8.15 10.19 -27.93
N LYS A 234 -9.17 11.02 -28.17
CA LYS A 234 -10.55 10.87 -27.70
C LYS A 234 -10.72 10.91 -26.18
N VAL A 235 -9.66 11.18 -25.42
CA VAL A 235 -9.75 11.28 -23.96
C VAL A 235 -10.66 12.44 -23.51
N GLU A 236 -10.79 13.50 -24.33
CA GLU A 236 -11.76 14.59 -24.06
C GLU A 236 -13.21 14.08 -23.93
N ILE A 237 -13.58 13.04 -24.68
CA ILE A 237 -14.94 12.47 -24.68
C ILE A 237 -15.17 11.72 -23.36
N LEU A 238 -14.17 10.94 -22.91
CA LEU A 238 -14.25 10.21 -21.65
C LEU A 238 -14.24 11.17 -20.45
N VAL A 239 -13.38 12.19 -20.47
CA VAL A 239 -13.35 13.22 -19.44
C VAL A 239 -14.68 13.96 -19.36
N ALA A 240 -15.25 14.39 -20.49
CA ALA A 240 -16.54 15.08 -20.50
C ALA A 240 -17.70 14.19 -19.98
N ARG A 241 -17.61 12.87 -20.16
CA ARG A 241 -18.65 11.91 -19.76
C ARG A 241 -18.56 11.48 -18.29
N TYR A 242 -17.36 11.22 -17.79
CA TYR A 242 -17.13 10.52 -16.52
C TYR A 242 -16.61 11.41 -15.39
N THR A 243 -16.33 12.68 -15.64
CA THR A 243 -15.82 13.61 -14.63
C THR A 243 -16.82 14.71 -14.25
N LYS A 244 -16.45 15.58 -13.30
CA LYS A 244 -17.29 16.71 -12.88
C LYS A 244 -17.65 17.59 -14.08
N ALA A 245 -18.90 18.06 -14.15
CA ALA A 245 -19.39 18.85 -15.28
C ALA A 245 -18.46 20.05 -15.60
N GLY A 246 -17.97 20.10 -16.84
CA GLY A 246 -17.10 21.17 -17.35
C GLY A 246 -15.60 21.02 -17.01
N MET A 247 -15.16 19.87 -16.50
CA MET A 247 -13.73 19.59 -16.28
C MET A 247 -12.94 19.56 -17.60
N ASP A 248 -13.50 18.98 -18.66
CA ASP A 248 -12.99 19.05 -20.03
C ASP A 248 -12.78 20.51 -20.46
N LYS A 249 -13.80 21.34 -20.25
CA LYS A 249 -13.80 22.74 -20.65
C LYS A 249 -12.77 23.53 -19.86
N LYS A 250 -12.57 23.22 -18.57
CA LYS A 250 -11.52 23.83 -17.74
C LYS A 250 -10.13 23.52 -18.27
N ILE A 251 -9.83 22.26 -18.59
CA ILE A 251 -8.53 21.82 -19.13
C ILE A 251 -8.24 22.55 -20.45
N GLN A 252 -9.19 22.52 -21.39
CA GLN A 252 -9.03 23.20 -22.68
C GLN A 252 -8.92 24.73 -22.54
N THR A 253 -9.66 25.33 -21.62
CA THR A 253 -9.61 26.77 -21.40
C THR A 253 -8.26 27.21 -20.83
N LYS A 254 -7.68 26.44 -19.91
CA LYS A 254 -6.34 26.71 -19.36
C LYS A 254 -5.25 26.63 -20.44
N LEU A 255 -5.24 25.56 -21.24
CA LEU A 255 -4.29 25.43 -22.37
C LEU A 255 -4.41 26.61 -23.36
N ARG A 256 -5.64 27.01 -23.72
CA ARG A 256 -5.86 28.20 -24.58
C ARG A 256 -5.52 29.51 -23.88
N SER A 257 -5.59 29.57 -22.55
CA SER A 257 -5.21 30.75 -21.76
C SER A 257 -3.73 31.04 -21.89
N ILE A 258 -2.88 30.01 -21.79
CA ILE A 258 -1.43 30.15 -21.96
C ILE A 258 -1.13 30.76 -23.34
N ILE A 259 -1.74 30.24 -24.41
CA ILE A 259 -1.58 30.78 -25.78
C ILE A 259 -1.97 32.27 -25.84
N ARG A 260 -3.08 32.66 -25.21
CA ARG A 260 -3.53 34.07 -25.17
C ARG A 260 -2.55 34.96 -24.39
N GLN A 261 -2.02 34.48 -23.28
CA GLN A 261 -1.08 35.24 -22.45
C GLN A 261 0.28 35.41 -23.13
N ILE A 262 0.71 34.41 -23.92
CA ILE A 262 1.88 34.54 -24.81
C ILE A 262 1.63 35.67 -25.83
N ASN A 263 0.46 35.70 -26.48
CA ASN A 263 0.16 36.76 -27.46
C ASN A 263 0.06 38.17 -26.84
N ASN A 264 -0.36 38.25 -25.58
CA ASN A 264 -0.54 39.53 -24.87
C ASN A 264 0.72 39.98 -24.10
N ASN A 265 1.82 39.22 -24.14
CA ASN A 265 3.04 39.46 -23.37
C ASN A 265 2.80 39.61 -21.85
N THR A 266 1.79 38.93 -21.30
CA THR A 266 1.46 38.97 -19.85
C THR A 266 2.02 37.78 -19.06
N LEU A 267 2.67 36.85 -19.76
CA LEU A 267 3.18 35.60 -19.20
C LEU A 267 4.67 35.74 -18.83
N ASP A 268 5.04 35.20 -17.66
CA ASP A 268 6.43 34.99 -17.24
C ASP A 268 6.68 33.49 -17.03
N GLU A 269 7.95 33.08 -16.91
CA GLU A 269 8.31 31.65 -16.79
C GLU A 269 7.59 30.96 -15.64
N LYS A 270 7.57 31.61 -14.47
CA LYS A 270 6.96 31.05 -13.27
C LYS A 270 5.46 30.85 -13.46
N LYS A 271 4.74 31.87 -13.92
CA LYS A 271 3.30 31.76 -14.21
C LYS A 271 2.99 30.70 -15.26
N MET A 272 3.83 30.59 -16.29
CA MET A 272 3.65 29.55 -17.32
C MET A 272 3.77 28.15 -16.72
N ARG A 273 4.79 27.91 -15.88
CA ARG A 273 5.00 26.63 -15.19
C ARG A 273 3.90 26.34 -14.17
N ASP A 274 3.44 27.33 -13.42
CA ASP A 274 2.30 27.21 -12.48
C ASP A 274 1.00 26.85 -13.22
N GLU A 275 0.75 27.45 -14.38
CA GLU A 275 -0.41 27.11 -15.21
C GLU A 275 -0.32 25.69 -15.78
N ILE A 276 0.87 25.27 -16.22
CA ILE A 276 1.13 23.90 -16.70
C ILE A 276 0.94 22.89 -15.58
N ALA A 277 1.52 23.12 -14.40
CA ALA A 277 1.35 22.24 -13.24
C ALA A 277 -0.14 22.09 -12.87
N SER A 278 -0.88 23.21 -12.87
CA SER A 278 -2.32 23.18 -12.64
C SER A 278 -3.11 22.42 -13.73
N ILE A 279 -2.65 22.41 -14.97
CA ILE A 279 -3.25 21.61 -16.05
C ILE A 279 -2.98 20.11 -15.83
N LEU A 280 -1.75 19.74 -15.49
CA LEU A 280 -1.37 18.36 -15.23
C LEU A 280 -2.11 17.80 -14.01
N ASP A 281 -2.31 18.59 -12.95
CA ASP A 281 -3.12 18.21 -11.80
C ASP A 281 -4.58 17.94 -12.18
N LEU A 282 -5.17 18.79 -13.02
CA LEU A 282 -6.53 18.60 -13.51
C LEU A 282 -6.66 17.37 -14.41
N LEU A 283 -5.65 17.11 -15.26
CA LEU A 283 -5.60 15.90 -16.08
C LEU A 283 -5.50 14.65 -15.21
N TYR A 284 -4.64 14.67 -14.19
CA TYR A 284 -4.50 13.56 -13.27
C TYR A 284 -5.80 13.29 -12.48
N GLU A 285 -6.44 14.32 -11.92
CA GLU A 285 -7.74 14.20 -11.25
C GLU A 285 -8.82 13.66 -12.22
N ALA A 286 -8.82 14.13 -13.47
CA ALA A 286 -9.77 13.68 -14.47
C ALA A 286 -9.54 12.21 -14.87
N PHE A 287 -8.29 11.81 -15.06
CA PHE A 287 -7.91 10.48 -15.54
C PHE A 287 -8.12 9.41 -14.47
N LEU A 288 -7.92 9.74 -13.19
CA LEU A 288 -8.27 8.87 -12.06
C LEU A 288 -9.76 8.53 -11.98
N ALA A 289 -10.63 9.40 -12.50
CA ALA A 289 -12.07 9.19 -12.48
C ALA A 289 -12.59 8.42 -13.72
N LEU A 290 -11.72 8.04 -14.66
CA LEU A 290 -12.13 7.32 -15.87
C LEU A 290 -12.27 5.81 -15.60
N PRO A 291 -13.39 5.19 -15.99
CA PRO A 291 -13.57 3.74 -15.89
C PRO A 291 -12.65 3.01 -16.89
N LYS A 292 -12.01 1.92 -16.44
CA LYS A 292 -10.99 1.21 -17.23
C LYS A 292 -11.53 0.53 -18.47
N GLU A 293 -12.77 0.07 -18.42
CA GLU A 293 -13.44 -0.62 -19.52
C GLU A 293 -13.56 0.27 -20.77
N GLU A 294 -13.69 1.57 -20.55
CA GLU A 294 -13.87 2.59 -21.59
C GLU A 294 -12.54 3.08 -22.18
N LEU A 295 -11.39 2.72 -21.59
CA LEU A 295 -10.07 3.14 -22.06
C LEU A 295 -9.64 2.48 -23.37
N SER A 296 -10.30 1.37 -23.73
CA SER A 296 -10.16 0.72 -25.04
C SER A 296 -10.64 1.60 -26.21
N LEU A 297 -11.42 2.65 -25.93
CA LEU A 297 -11.90 3.62 -26.93
C LEU A 297 -10.88 4.72 -27.25
N LEU A 298 -9.77 4.79 -26.53
CA LEU A 298 -8.73 5.80 -26.74
C LEU A 298 -7.93 5.50 -28.02
N GLU A 299 -7.65 6.54 -28.78
CA GLU A 299 -6.84 6.46 -30.01
C GLU A 299 -5.46 7.08 -29.78
N ILE A 300 -4.59 6.35 -29.09
CA ILE A 300 -3.28 6.86 -28.67
C ILE A 300 -2.23 6.53 -29.74
N LYS A 301 -1.79 7.55 -30.48
CA LYS A 301 -0.69 7.39 -31.44
C LYS A 301 0.62 7.06 -30.70
N GLY A 302 1.31 6.02 -31.16
CA GLY A 302 2.61 5.61 -30.60
C GLY A 302 2.53 4.69 -29.38
N PHE A 303 1.33 4.25 -28.99
CA PHE A 303 1.11 3.28 -27.92
C PHE A 303 0.66 1.94 -28.52
N ASP A 304 1.37 0.84 -28.22
CA ASP A 304 1.03 -0.50 -28.72
C ASP A 304 0.25 -1.31 -27.67
N ASP A 305 -1.03 -1.57 -27.94
CA ASP A 305 -1.90 -2.36 -27.07
C ASP A 305 -1.50 -3.84 -26.99
N GLN A 306 -0.70 -4.37 -27.93
CA GLN A 306 -0.24 -5.76 -27.91
C GLN A 306 0.82 -6.02 -26.83
N GLU A 307 1.49 -4.99 -26.33
CA GLU A 307 2.52 -5.10 -25.29
C GLU A 307 1.94 -5.32 -23.87
N LEU A 308 0.63 -5.08 -23.69
CA LEU A 308 -0.08 -5.26 -22.43
C LEU A 308 -0.63 -6.68 -22.21
N ASN A 309 -0.82 -7.45 -23.28
CA ASN A 309 -1.40 -8.79 -23.20
C ASN A 309 -0.34 -9.85 -23.56
N LEU A 310 0.17 -10.53 -22.53
CA LEU A 310 1.27 -11.51 -22.53
C LEU A 310 2.67 -10.89 -22.44
N LYS A 311 3.02 -10.32 -21.28
CA LYS A 311 4.44 -10.22 -20.91
C LYS A 311 5.00 -11.64 -20.78
N ASP A 312 5.74 -12.05 -21.78
CA ASP A 312 6.61 -13.22 -21.73
C ASP A 312 7.77 -12.91 -20.76
N TYR A 313 7.53 -13.12 -19.46
CA TYR A 313 8.51 -12.86 -18.40
C TYR A 313 9.77 -13.71 -18.56
N SER A 314 9.75 -14.75 -19.41
CA SER A 314 10.95 -15.51 -19.77
C SER A 314 11.96 -14.64 -20.55
N LYS A 315 11.52 -13.65 -21.32
CA LYS A 315 12.41 -12.66 -21.96
C LYS A 315 13.04 -11.71 -20.94
N VAL A 316 12.22 -11.21 -20.01
CA VAL A 316 12.69 -10.33 -18.91
C VAL A 316 13.74 -11.05 -18.06
N TYR A 317 13.49 -12.32 -17.71
CA TYR A 317 14.46 -13.17 -17.03
C TYR A 317 15.78 -13.28 -17.81
N ASN A 318 15.73 -13.53 -19.12
CA ASN A 318 16.92 -13.60 -19.97
C ASN A 318 17.68 -12.27 -20.01
N ASP A 319 16.99 -11.14 -20.05
CA ASP A 319 17.61 -9.80 -20.04
C ASP A 319 18.33 -9.53 -18.71
N ILE A 320 17.71 -9.90 -17.57
CA ILE A 320 18.33 -9.82 -16.24
C ILE A 320 19.58 -10.70 -16.19
N LYS A 321 19.49 -11.93 -16.68
CA LYS A 321 20.63 -12.87 -16.75
C LYS A 321 21.79 -12.33 -17.57
N ILE A 322 21.52 -11.75 -18.74
CA ILE A 322 22.56 -11.16 -19.59
C ILE A 322 23.24 -9.99 -18.85
N ALA A 323 22.46 -9.09 -18.26
CA ALA A 323 22.98 -7.92 -17.57
C ALA A 323 23.79 -8.28 -16.31
N LEU A 324 23.35 -9.27 -15.52
CA LEU A 324 24.12 -9.78 -14.37
C LEU A 324 25.45 -10.40 -14.79
N ASN A 325 25.47 -11.14 -15.90
CA ASN A 325 26.71 -11.71 -16.45
C ASN A 325 27.67 -10.63 -16.98
N GLU A 326 27.15 -9.59 -17.60
CA GLU A 326 27.93 -8.45 -18.09
C GLU A 326 28.55 -7.65 -16.93
N LEU A 327 27.76 -7.42 -15.87
CA LEU A 327 28.26 -6.84 -14.61
C LEU A 327 29.37 -7.70 -14.03
N LEU A 328 29.15 -9.01 -13.93
CA LEU A 328 30.15 -9.93 -13.40
C LEU A 328 31.44 -9.90 -14.21
N GLN A 329 31.37 -9.89 -15.55
CA GLN A 329 32.54 -9.81 -16.42
C GLN A 329 33.38 -8.57 -16.13
N ASN A 330 32.74 -7.42 -15.96
CA ASN A 330 33.37 -6.11 -15.74
C ASN A 330 33.73 -5.83 -14.26
N TYR A 331 33.43 -6.74 -13.34
CA TYR A 331 33.71 -6.56 -11.92
C TYR A 331 35.19 -6.78 -11.59
N GLU A 332 35.84 -5.72 -11.10
CA GLU A 332 37.25 -5.69 -10.64
C GLU A 332 37.41 -5.32 -9.14
N GLY A 333 36.30 -5.21 -8.38
CA GLY A 333 36.26 -4.77 -6.98
C GLY A 333 35.23 -3.67 -6.72
N PHE A 334 35.35 -2.93 -5.60
CA PHE A 334 34.45 -1.80 -5.32
C PHE A 334 34.52 -0.74 -6.42
N SER A 335 33.37 -0.53 -7.07
CA SER A 335 33.15 0.51 -8.07
C SER A 335 31.71 0.95 -7.99
N LEU A 336 31.49 2.27 -7.92
CA LEU A 336 30.15 2.85 -7.99
C LEU A 336 29.42 2.36 -9.24
N ASN A 337 30.12 2.25 -10.38
CA ASN A 337 29.55 1.73 -11.63
C ASN A 337 28.96 0.32 -11.50
N SER A 338 29.57 -0.55 -10.68
CA SER A 338 29.09 -1.92 -10.47
C SER A 338 27.83 -1.92 -9.60
N ILE A 339 27.72 -0.99 -8.64
CA ILE A 339 26.52 -0.77 -7.83
C ILE A 339 25.40 -0.22 -8.72
N ASP A 340 25.70 0.81 -9.51
CA ASP A 340 24.75 1.44 -10.44
C ASP A 340 24.25 0.41 -11.47
N SER A 341 25.14 -0.44 -11.99
CA SER A 341 24.76 -1.51 -12.92
C SER A 341 23.79 -2.49 -12.28
N LEU A 342 24.02 -2.90 -11.03
CA LEU A 342 23.12 -3.83 -10.33
C LEU A 342 21.76 -3.17 -10.01
N GLN A 343 21.77 -1.92 -9.57
CA GLN A 343 20.55 -1.15 -9.30
C GLN A 343 19.74 -0.89 -10.57
N ASN A 344 20.41 -0.66 -11.70
CA ASN A 344 19.74 -0.52 -13.00
C ASN A 344 19.09 -1.83 -13.46
N ILE A 345 19.70 -3.00 -13.19
CA ILE A 345 19.06 -4.30 -13.46
C ILE A 345 17.76 -4.43 -12.65
N TYR A 346 17.78 -4.00 -11.39
CA TYR A 346 16.60 -3.98 -10.54
C TYR A 346 15.53 -3.00 -11.06
N LEU A 347 15.86 -1.71 -11.21
CA LEU A 347 14.89 -0.67 -11.56
C LEU A 347 14.43 -0.75 -13.03
N ASP A 348 15.36 -0.88 -13.97
CA ASP A 348 15.09 -0.72 -15.42
C ASP A 348 14.63 -2.02 -16.10
N ILE A 349 14.90 -3.18 -15.50
CA ILE A 349 14.54 -4.49 -16.08
C ILE A 349 13.53 -5.21 -15.19
N PHE A 350 13.83 -5.40 -13.90
CA PHE A 350 12.97 -6.19 -13.00
C PHE A 350 11.71 -5.44 -12.53
N GLU A 351 11.84 -4.20 -12.07
CA GLU A 351 10.74 -3.35 -11.60
C GLU A 351 9.95 -2.76 -12.76
N ALA A 352 10.63 -2.11 -13.73
CA ALA A 352 9.98 -1.49 -14.89
C ALA A 352 9.19 -2.48 -15.77
N SER A 353 9.60 -3.76 -15.80
CA SER A 353 8.82 -4.80 -16.50
C SER A 353 7.54 -5.19 -15.75
N GLY A 354 7.30 -4.70 -14.54
CA GLY A 354 6.18 -5.11 -13.68
C GLY A 354 6.29 -6.56 -13.20
N MET A 355 7.45 -7.20 -13.38
CA MET A 355 7.72 -8.55 -12.90
C MET A 355 7.77 -8.56 -11.37
N GLU A 356 8.45 -7.58 -10.76
CA GLU A 356 8.51 -7.37 -9.31
C GLU A 356 7.12 -7.28 -8.67
N SER A 357 6.26 -6.37 -9.14
CA SER A 357 4.87 -6.25 -8.69
C SER A 357 4.05 -7.54 -8.89
N LYS A 358 4.25 -8.25 -10.01
CA LYS A 358 3.53 -9.49 -10.31
C LYS A 358 4.00 -10.67 -9.44
N ILE A 359 5.31 -10.77 -9.14
CA ILE A 359 5.85 -11.69 -8.14
C ILE A 359 5.28 -11.34 -6.78
N GLY A 360 5.28 -10.07 -6.41
CA GLY A 360 4.76 -9.57 -5.13
C GLY A 360 3.30 -9.94 -4.89
N ALA A 361 2.49 -9.91 -5.95
CA ALA A 361 1.08 -10.29 -5.90
C ALA A 361 0.85 -11.81 -5.78
N VAL A 362 1.79 -12.64 -6.22
CA VAL A 362 1.64 -14.11 -6.19
C VAL A 362 2.37 -14.74 -4.99
N ASP A 363 3.54 -14.22 -4.68
CA ASP A 363 4.43 -14.70 -3.63
C ASP A 363 5.28 -13.51 -3.13
N SER A 364 4.69 -12.72 -2.23
CA SER A 364 5.37 -11.55 -1.64
C SER A 364 6.65 -11.94 -0.90
N ALA A 365 6.73 -13.17 -0.36
CA ALA A 365 7.96 -13.66 0.24
C ALA A 365 9.05 -13.89 -0.82
N LEU A 366 8.71 -14.46 -1.97
CA LEU A 366 9.66 -14.60 -3.09
C LEU A 366 10.11 -13.23 -3.63
N LYS A 367 9.20 -12.24 -3.73
CA LYS A 367 9.54 -10.86 -4.10
C LYS A 367 10.58 -10.27 -3.15
N LEU A 368 10.29 -10.28 -1.84
CA LEU A 368 11.19 -9.78 -0.81
C LEU A 368 12.52 -10.53 -0.81
N LYS A 369 12.51 -11.84 -1.11
CA LYS A 369 13.75 -12.62 -1.26
C LYS A 369 14.57 -12.09 -2.42
N ILE A 370 13.97 -11.90 -3.59
CA ILE A 370 14.67 -11.37 -4.77
C ILE A 370 15.25 -9.97 -4.49
N GLU A 371 14.48 -9.07 -3.88
CA GLU A 371 14.95 -7.73 -3.44
C GLU A 371 16.11 -7.81 -2.44
N SER A 372 16.06 -8.77 -1.51
CA SER A 372 17.14 -8.98 -0.57
C SER A 372 18.44 -9.41 -1.25
N TYR A 373 18.39 -10.19 -2.35
CA TYR A 373 19.58 -10.60 -3.10
C TYR A 373 20.15 -9.49 -3.99
N PHE A 374 19.29 -8.59 -4.50
CA PHE A 374 19.75 -7.34 -5.11
C PHE A 374 20.48 -6.47 -4.08
N SER A 375 19.90 -6.29 -2.90
CA SER A 375 20.49 -5.52 -1.80
C SER A 375 21.79 -6.15 -1.27
N LYS A 376 21.82 -7.49 -1.15
CA LYS A 376 23.01 -8.27 -0.78
C LYS A 376 24.09 -8.12 -1.83
N GLY A 377 23.75 -8.14 -3.12
CA GLY A 377 24.70 -7.89 -4.19
C GLY A 377 25.35 -6.50 -4.10
N VAL A 378 24.57 -5.45 -3.79
CA VAL A 378 25.11 -4.11 -3.54
C VAL A 378 26.07 -4.11 -2.34
N ALA A 379 25.71 -4.79 -1.25
CA ALA A 379 26.56 -4.90 -0.07
C ALA A 379 27.88 -5.66 -0.35
N LEU A 380 27.83 -6.73 -1.13
CA LEU A 380 29.00 -7.51 -1.55
C LEU A 380 29.95 -6.69 -2.43
N ILE A 381 29.40 -5.91 -3.38
CA ILE A 381 30.19 -4.98 -4.20
C ILE A 381 30.86 -3.91 -3.32
N LYS A 382 30.12 -3.34 -2.34
CA LYS A 382 30.67 -2.39 -1.35
C LYS A 382 31.81 -2.99 -0.53
N ALA A 383 31.70 -4.28 -0.18
CA ALA A 383 32.72 -5.01 0.57
C ALA A 383 33.92 -5.46 -0.28
N SER A 384 33.94 -5.19 -1.59
CA SER A 384 35.00 -5.64 -2.53
C SER A 384 35.27 -7.15 -2.46
N VAL A 385 34.21 -7.96 -2.33
CA VAL A 385 34.36 -9.42 -2.25
C VAL A 385 34.89 -10.02 -3.56
N SER A 386 35.31 -11.29 -3.49
CA SER A 386 35.79 -12.03 -4.67
C SER A 386 34.72 -12.15 -5.77
N LYS A 387 35.17 -12.27 -7.02
CA LYS A 387 34.28 -12.43 -8.19
C LYS A 387 33.45 -13.72 -8.08
N GLU A 388 34.02 -14.78 -7.51
CA GLU A 388 33.32 -16.04 -7.24
C GLU A 388 32.17 -15.87 -6.23
N GLU A 389 32.37 -15.10 -5.17
CA GLU A 389 31.36 -14.85 -4.13
C GLU A 389 30.21 -13.96 -4.64
N LEU A 390 30.53 -12.94 -5.44
CA LEU A 390 29.52 -12.14 -6.12
C LEU A 390 28.72 -12.97 -7.14
N LYS A 391 29.40 -13.89 -7.85
CA LYS A 391 28.76 -14.81 -8.79
C LYS A 391 27.75 -15.72 -8.10
N GLN A 392 28.09 -16.27 -6.93
CA GLN A 392 27.17 -17.12 -6.17
C GLN A 392 25.87 -16.37 -5.80
N ASN A 393 25.97 -15.10 -5.42
CA ASN A 393 24.79 -14.27 -5.16
C ASN A 393 23.93 -14.07 -6.42
N PHE A 394 24.54 -13.83 -7.58
CA PHE A 394 23.82 -13.66 -8.84
C PHE A 394 23.22 -14.96 -9.38
N ASP A 395 23.90 -16.09 -9.22
CA ASP A 395 23.38 -17.41 -9.62
C ASP A 395 22.12 -17.77 -8.80
N GLU A 396 22.10 -17.48 -7.49
CA GLU A 396 20.90 -17.68 -6.66
C GLU A 396 19.80 -16.65 -6.96
N LEU A 397 20.15 -15.40 -7.23
CA LEU A 397 19.19 -14.39 -7.69
C LEU A 397 18.50 -14.82 -9.00
N GLU A 398 19.28 -15.28 -9.99
CA GLU A 398 18.78 -15.78 -11.26
C GLU A 398 17.81 -16.95 -11.05
N LYS A 399 18.20 -17.94 -10.24
CA LYS A 399 17.38 -19.10 -9.91
C LYS A 399 16.06 -18.73 -9.21
N LEU A 400 16.06 -17.74 -8.32
CA LEU A 400 14.83 -17.26 -7.66
C LEU A 400 13.88 -16.59 -8.67
N ILE A 401 14.43 -15.81 -9.62
CA ILE A 401 13.65 -15.19 -10.69
C ILE A 401 13.12 -16.25 -11.65
N GLU A 402 13.91 -17.27 -12.00
CA GLU A 402 13.46 -18.39 -12.82
C GLU A 402 12.31 -19.17 -12.17
N GLN A 403 12.44 -19.50 -10.88
CA GLN A 403 11.36 -20.15 -10.10
C GLN A 403 10.09 -19.32 -9.99
N SER A 404 10.21 -17.99 -10.12
CA SER A 404 9.06 -17.10 -10.09
C SER A 404 8.25 -17.18 -11.38
N LEU A 405 8.85 -17.55 -12.52
CA LEU A 405 8.18 -17.66 -13.81
C LEU A 405 7.03 -18.67 -13.75
N ASP A 406 7.27 -19.85 -13.19
CA ASP A 406 6.27 -20.92 -13.02
C ASP A 406 5.09 -20.46 -12.14
N LYS A 407 5.36 -19.65 -11.11
CA LYS A 407 4.33 -19.15 -10.17
C LYS A 407 3.51 -18.01 -10.75
N ILE A 408 4.15 -17.10 -11.47
CA ILE A 408 3.51 -15.92 -12.06
C ILE A 408 2.67 -16.28 -13.28
N GLN A 409 3.08 -17.31 -14.03
CA GLN A 409 2.31 -17.81 -15.17
C GLN A 409 1.09 -18.65 -14.75
N GLU A 410 1.11 -19.27 -13.56
CA GLU A 410 0.00 -20.11 -13.08
C GLU A 410 -0.54 -19.68 -11.69
N SER A 411 -1.43 -18.68 -11.65
CA SER A 411 -2.40 -18.60 -10.56
C SER A 411 -3.54 -19.59 -10.84
N SER A 412 -3.39 -20.85 -10.42
CA SER A 412 -4.43 -21.87 -10.63
C SER A 412 -5.68 -21.54 -9.79
N PRO A 413 -6.89 -21.43 -10.37
CA PRO A 413 -8.13 -21.14 -9.64
C PRO A 413 -8.43 -22.08 -8.45
N ILE A 414 -7.85 -23.28 -8.46
CA ILE A 414 -7.97 -24.27 -7.38
C ILE A 414 -7.29 -23.79 -6.09
N SER A 415 -6.20 -23.02 -6.17
CA SER A 415 -5.50 -22.52 -4.99
C SER A 415 -6.39 -21.56 -4.20
N LEU A 416 -7.02 -20.59 -4.88
CA LEU A 416 -7.94 -19.62 -4.28
C LEU A 416 -9.11 -20.30 -3.57
N PHE A 417 -9.61 -21.40 -4.12
CA PHE A 417 -10.61 -22.23 -3.44
C PHE A 417 -10.09 -22.82 -2.12
N ILE A 418 -8.88 -23.40 -2.11
CA ILE A 418 -8.29 -23.99 -0.91
C ILE A 418 -8.06 -22.92 0.17
N TRP A 419 -7.58 -21.73 -0.21
CA TRP A 419 -7.39 -20.61 0.70
C TRP A 419 -8.72 -20.10 1.29
N ALA A 420 -9.71 -19.84 0.43
CA ALA A 420 -11.05 -19.43 0.88
C ALA A 420 -11.66 -20.45 1.85
N LEU A 421 -11.60 -21.73 1.48
CA LEU A 421 -12.07 -22.84 2.31
C LEU A 421 -11.34 -22.89 3.66
N GLY A 422 -10.01 -22.76 3.66
CA GLY A 422 -9.19 -22.77 4.87
C GLY A 422 -9.53 -21.64 5.84
N ILE A 423 -9.72 -20.42 5.33
CA ILE A 423 -10.07 -19.24 6.15
C ILE A 423 -11.39 -19.47 6.87
N ILE A 424 -12.48 -19.76 6.13
CA ILE A 424 -13.80 -19.89 6.74
C ILE A 424 -13.88 -21.07 7.70
N LEU A 425 -13.19 -22.18 7.41
CA LEU A 425 -13.15 -23.32 8.30
C LEU A 425 -12.42 -23.02 9.60
N ARG A 426 -11.32 -22.26 9.55
CA ARG A 426 -10.55 -21.91 10.74
C ARG A 426 -11.36 -20.97 11.64
N GLU A 427 -11.70 -19.79 11.14
CA GLU A 427 -12.33 -18.75 11.96
C GLU A 427 -13.77 -19.13 12.32
N GLY A 428 -14.47 -19.76 11.37
CA GLY A 428 -15.82 -20.26 11.60
C GLY A 428 -15.89 -21.40 12.62
N LEU A 429 -14.86 -22.26 12.72
CA LEU A 429 -14.81 -23.32 13.74
C LEU A 429 -14.60 -22.72 15.14
N GLU A 430 -13.76 -21.70 15.28
CA GLU A 430 -13.53 -21.03 16.57
C GLU A 430 -14.82 -20.39 17.09
N ALA A 431 -15.53 -19.65 16.23
CA ALA A 431 -16.85 -19.10 16.55
C ALA A 431 -17.87 -20.20 16.89
N LEU A 432 -17.89 -21.28 16.08
CA LEU A 432 -18.81 -22.41 16.26
C LEU A 432 -18.61 -23.10 17.61
N ILE A 433 -17.37 -23.34 18.02
CA ILE A 433 -17.06 -24.02 19.28
C ILE A 433 -17.54 -23.19 20.47
N ILE A 434 -17.34 -21.88 20.45
CA ILE A 434 -17.81 -20.98 21.51
C ILE A 434 -19.35 -21.01 21.60
N ILE A 435 -20.03 -20.90 20.45
CA ILE A 435 -21.50 -20.92 20.38
C ILE A 435 -22.04 -22.26 20.89
N VAL A 436 -21.50 -23.39 20.41
CA VAL A 436 -21.96 -24.71 20.82
C VAL A 436 -21.67 -24.96 22.30
N ALA A 437 -20.54 -24.50 22.84
CA ALA A 437 -20.25 -24.62 24.26
C ALA A 437 -21.28 -23.85 25.12
N ILE A 438 -21.60 -22.61 24.75
CA ILE A 438 -22.59 -21.78 25.46
C ILE A 438 -24.00 -22.38 25.31
N MET A 439 -24.39 -22.80 24.11
CA MET A 439 -25.69 -23.43 23.86
C MET A 439 -25.83 -24.74 24.64
N SER A 440 -24.80 -25.60 24.62
CA SER A 440 -24.79 -26.86 25.36
C SER A 440 -24.91 -26.62 26.86
N TYR A 441 -24.24 -25.60 27.39
CA TYR A 441 -24.35 -25.20 28.79
C TYR A 441 -25.78 -24.72 29.14
N LEU A 442 -26.40 -23.89 28.28
CA LEU A 442 -27.77 -23.41 28.49
C LEU A 442 -28.82 -24.53 28.43
N ILE A 443 -28.62 -25.52 27.55
CA ILE A 443 -29.48 -26.69 27.44
C ILE A 443 -29.33 -27.58 28.68
N GLN A 444 -28.10 -27.88 29.11
CA GLN A 444 -27.83 -28.71 30.31
C GLN A 444 -28.28 -28.05 31.61
N SER A 445 -28.29 -26.72 31.68
CA SER A 445 -28.76 -25.95 32.84
C SER A 445 -30.27 -25.70 32.85
N GLY A 446 -31.03 -26.24 31.88
CA GLY A 446 -32.48 -26.09 31.80
C GLY A 446 -32.98 -24.71 31.37
N ASN A 447 -32.09 -23.80 30.99
CA ASN A 447 -32.39 -22.41 30.61
C ASN A 447 -32.53 -22.21 29.09
N GLN A 448 -33.27 -23.10 28.42
CA GLN A 448 -33.44 -23.08 26.97
C GLN A 448 -34.04 -21.77 26.42
N LYS A 449 -34.88 -21.08 27.22
CA LYS A 449 -35.46 -19.77 26.85
C LYS A 449 -34.39 -18.69 26.57
N ARG A 450 -33.18 -18.81 27.11
CA ARG A 450 -32.08 -17.86 26.88
C ARG A 450 -31.31 -18.13 25.58
N LEU A 451 -31.61 -19.21 24.84
CA LEU A 451 -31.01 -19.46 23.53
C LEU A 451 -31.32 -18.34 22.52
N SER A 452 -32.47 -17.68 22.64
CA SER A 452 -32.82 -16.53 21.79
C SER A 452 -31.82 -15.37 21.93
N ILE A 453 -31.21 -15.19 23.11
CA ILE A 453 -30.19 -14.17 23.35
C ILE A 453 -28.91 -14.52 22.61
N VAL A 454 -28.53 -15.80 22.59
CA VAL A 454 -27.36 -16.31 21.85
C VAL A 454 -27.54 -16.13 20.35
N TYR A 455 -28.70 -16.47 19.80
CA TYR A 455 -28.99 -16.24 18.37
C TYR A 455 -29.01 -14.76 18.00
N SER A 456 -29.57 -13.90 18.86
CA SER A 456 -29.53 -12.45 18.66
C SER A 456 -28.10 -11.92 18.63
N ALA A 457 -27.28 -12.32 19.61
CA ALA A 457 -25.87 -11.91 19.69
C ALA A 457 -25.05 -12.40 18.49
N PHE A 458 -25.31 -13.62 18.02
CA PHE A 458 -24.67 -14.21 16.84
C PHE A 458 -24.94 -13.39 15.58
N TRP A 459 -26.21 -13.14 15.27
CA TRP A 459 -26.58 -12.37 14.07
C TRP A 459 -26.11 -10.92 14.15
N SER A 460 -26.18 -10.29 15.33
CA SER A 460 -25.63 -8.94 15.50
C SER A 460 -24.11 -8.91 15.36
N GLY A 461 -23.40 -9.96 15.80
CA GLY A 461 -21.96 -10.08 15.66
C GLY A 461 -21.55 -10.11 14.20
N ILE A 462 -22.16 -11.01 13.41
CA ILE A 462 -21.92 -11.09 11.96
C ILE A 462 -22.20 -9.75 11.28
N PHE A 463 -23.36 -9.15 11.54
CA PHE A 463 -23.73 -7.90 10.91
C PHE A 463 -22.74 -6.77 11.24
N LEU A 464 -22.37 -6.61 12.51
CA LEU A 464 -21.40 -5.59 12.90
C LEU A 464 -20.00 -5.88 12.35
N SER A 465 -19.59 -7.13 12.16
CA SER A 465 -18.31 -7.46 11.53
C SER A 465 -18.23 -6.93 10.10
N PHE A 466 -19.31 -7.09 9.32
CA PHE A 466 -19.41 -6.50 7.97
C PHE A 466 -19.38 -4.97 8.02
N VAL A 467 -20.13 -4.36 8.92
CA VAL A 467 -20.13 -2.89 9.08
C VAL A 467 -18.75 -2.40 9.49
N SER A 468 -18.07 -3.05 10.43
CA SER A 468 -16.73 -2.65 10.86
C SER A 468 -15.70 -2.79 9.76
N ALA A 469 -15.72 -3.89 9.00
CA ALA A 469 -14.81 -4.08 7.88
C ALA A 469 -15.04 -3.02 6.79
N PHE A 470 -16.30 -2.70 6.49
CA PHE A 470 -16.65 -1.62 5.58
C PHE A 470 -16.20 -0.26 6.09
N LEU A 471 -16.43 0.08 7.37
CA LEU A 471 -16.01 1.34 7.97
C LEU A 471 -14.50 1.49 8.03
N ILE A 472 -13.77 0.42 8.35
CA ILE A 472 -12.30 0.35 8.29
C ILE A 472 -11.88 0.63 6.85
N SER A 473 -12.41 -0.12 5.88
CA SER A 473 -12.09 0.08 4.46
C SER A 473 -12.43 1.49 3.96
N TRP A 474 -13.49 2.11 4.47
CA TRP A 474 -13.90 3.48 4.13
C TRP A 474 -13.00 4.54 4.77
N PHE A 475 -12.65 4.38 6.05
CA PHE A 475 -11.82 5.32 6.79
C PHE A 475 -10.38 5.35 6.29
N PHE A 476 -9.85 4.20 5.84
CA PHE A 476 -8.48 4.09 5.33
C PHE A 476 -8.35 4.40 3.82
N LYS A 477 -9.43 4.79 3.14
CA LYS A 477 -9.47 5.10 1.69
C LYS A 477 -8.64 6.33 1.26
N GLU A 478 -8.30 7.23 2.19
CA GLU A 478 -7.69 8.54 1.88
C GLU A 478 -6.19 8.68 2.22
N GLN A 479 -5.52 7.64 2.71
CA GLN A 479 -4.11 7.69 3.15
C GLN A 479 -3.17 7.06 2.10
N ALA A 480 -2.29 7.85 1.47
CA ALA A 480 -1.41 7.39 0.39
C ALA A 480 -0.09 6.78 0.88
N GLY A 481 0.32 5.68 0.23
CA GLY A 481 1.69 5.16 0.06
C GLY A 481 2.51 4.95 1.33
N GLN A 482 3.35 5.92 1.70
CA GLN A 482 4.25 5.84 2.86
C GLN A 482 3.51 5.71 4.20
N SER A 483 2.28 6.25 4.29
CA SER A 483 1.45 6.11 5.47
C SER A 483 0.88 4.69 5.61
N ARG A 484 0.92 3.88 4.53
CA ARG A 484 0.32 2.54 4.49
C ARG A 484 1.27 1.48 5.03
N GLU A 485 2.51 1.40 4.56
CA GLU A 485 3.54 0.48 5.09
C GLU A 485 3.77 0.75 6.59
N LEU A 486 3.85 2.02 6.98
CA LEU A 486 3.94 2.42 8.38
C LEU A 486 2.72 1.95 9.20
N LEU A 487 1.52 2.09 8.65
CA LEU A 487 0.28 1.70 9.32
C LEU A 487 0.15 0.17 9.38
N GLU A 488 0.52 -0.55 8.34
CA GLU A 488 0.55 -2.01 8.28
C GLU A 488 1.56 -2.55 9.31
N GLY A 489 2.76 -1.98 9.41
CA GLY A 489 3.74 -2.29 10.45
C GLY A 489 3.21 -2.01 11.86
N ILE A 490 2.66 -0.81 12.12
CA ILE A 490 2.11 -0.45 13.43
C ILE A 490 0.93 -1.35 13.82
N THR A 491 0.02 -1.63 12.90
CA THR A 491 -1.16 -2.48 13.16
C THR A 491 -0.75 -3.93 13.42
N MET A 492 0.25 -4.47 12.72
CA MET A 492 0.83 -5.78 13.03
C MET A 492 1.46 -5.81 14.43
N LEU A 493 2.19 -4.77 14.83
CA LEU A 493 2.78 -4.70 16.17
C LEU A 493 1.72 -4.57 17.29
N ILE A 494 0.63 -3.85 17.04
CA ILE A 494 -0.53 -3.81 17.94
C ILE A 494 -1.17 -5.21 18.04
N ALA A 495 -1.33 -5.89 16.91
CA ALA A 495 -1.85 -7.26 16.86
C ALA A 495 -0.95 -8.23 17.63
N VAL A 496 0.37 -8.11 17.57
CA VAL A 496 1.33 -8.91 18.36
C VAL A 496 1.03 -8.81 19.85
N VAL A 497 0.83 -7.59 20.38
CA VAL A 497 0.53 -7.39 21.80
C VAL A 497 -0.82 -8.02 22.19
N LEU A 498 -1.83 -7.87 21.34
CA LEU A 498 -3.17 -8.39 21.57
C LEU A 498 -3.21 -9.93 21.49
N LEU A 499 -2.62 -10.51 20.45
CA LEU A 499 -2.52 -11.96 20.26
C LEU A 499 -1.67 -12.60 21.36
N PHE A 500 -0.60 -11.95 21.82
CA PHE A 500 0.19 -12.42 22.95
C PHE A 500 -0.68 -12.50 24.22
N TYR A 501 -1.48 -11.47 24.50
CA TYR A 501 -2.41 -11.47 25.62
C TYR A 501 -3.47 -12.58 25.50
N VAL A 502 -4.13 -12.68 24.34
CA VAL A 502 -5.19 -13.67 24.09
C VAL A 502 -4.66 -15.10 24.14
N GLY A 503 -3.49 -15.36 23.55
CA GLY A 503 -2.85 -16.67 23.56
C GLY A 503 -2.55 -17.15 24.98
N PHE A 504 -2.04 -16.27 25.85
CA PHE A 504 -1.82 -16.62 27.26
C PHE A 504 -3.11 -16.74 28.07
N TRP A 505 -4.11 -15.91 27.79
CA TRP A 505 -5.43 -16.05 28.42
C TRP A 505 -6.03 -17.42 28.10
N LEU A 506 -5.95 -17.84 26.84
CA LEU A 506 -6.49 -19.10 26.35
C LEU A 506 -5.70 -20.30 26.91
N LEU A 507 -4.36 -20.22 26.95
CA LEU A 507 -3.48 -21.22 27.56
C LEU A 507 -3.75 -21.38 29.07
N SER A 508 -3.96 -20.27 29.78
CA SER A 508 -4.27 -20.28 31.22
C SER A 508 -5.62 -20.92 31.53
N ASN A 509 -6.61 -20.74 30.64
CA ASN A 509 -7.93 -21.34 30.77
C ASN A 509 -7.96 -22.84 30.39
N ALA A 510 -7.08 -23.30 29.49
CA ALA A 510 -6.95 -24.72 29.11
C ALA A 510 -6.62 -25.64 30.29
N GLN A 511 -5.93 -25.10 31.32
CA GLN A 511 -5.42 -25.85 32.47
C GLN A 511 -6.40 -25.91 33.65
N ASN A 512 -7.36 -24.98 33.73
CA ASN A 512 -8.25 -24.88 34.87
C ASN A 512 -9.40 -25.91 34.81
N LYS A 513 -9.30 -26.99 35.59
CA LYS A 513 -10.48 -27.79 36.02
C LYS A 513 -11.54 -26.91 36.72
N LYS A 514 -11.11 -25.74 37.23
CA LYS A 514 -11.98 -24.69 37.73
C LYS A 514 -12.77 -23.94 36.65
N TRP A 515 -12.42 -23.88 35.36
CA TRP A 515 -13.28 -23.19 34.39
C TRP A 515 -14.64 -23.89 34.28
N VAL A 516 -14.66 -25.22 34.29
CA VAL A 516 -15.91 -26.00 34.35
C VAL A 516 -16.65 -25.72 35.66
N ASN A 517 -15.98 -25.68 36.82
CA ASN A 517 -16.61 -25.38 38.11
C ASN A 517 -16.93 -23.89 38.32
N PHE A 518 -16.26 -22.96 37.66
CA PHE A 518 -16.44 -21.51 37.73
C PHE A 518 -17.54 -21.10 36.76
N VAL A 519 -17.64 -21.73 35.59
CA VAL A 519 -18.86 -21.71 34.80
C VAL A 519 -20.01 -22.36 35.61
N LYS A 520 -19.79 -23.48 36.31
CA LYS A 520 -20.84 -24.08 37.15
C LYS A 520 -21.29 -23.19 38.32
N THR A 521 -20.38 -22.54 39.03
CA THR A 521 -20.67 -21.73 40.22
C THR A 521 -21.03 -20.30 39.86
N GLN A 522 -20.29 -19.67 38.96
CA GLN A 522 -20.47 -18.28 38.56
C GLN A 522 -21.53 -18.11 37.48
N ALA A 523 -21.81 -19.11 36.64
CA ALA A 523 -23.04 -19.05 35.85
C ALA A 523 -24.27 -19.44 36.70
N VAL A 524 -24.16 -20.21 37.79
CA VAL A 524 -25.27 -20.32 38.77
C VAL A 524 -25.49 -19.00 39.54
N GLU A 525 -24.44 -18.27 39.91
CA GLU A 525 -24.53 -16.93 40.54
C GLU A 525 -24.85 -15.78 39.57
N ALA A 526 -24.48 -15.87 38.28
CA ALA A 526 -24.86 -14.89 37.26
C ALA A 526 -26.27 -15.17 36.69
N ILE A 527 -26.73 -16.42 36.78
CA ILE A 527 -28.14 -16.79 36.51
C ILE A 527 -29.04 -16.27 37.63
N SER A 528 -28.58 -16.21 38.89
CA SER A 528 -29.33 -15.54 39.96
C SER A 528 -29.39 -14.01 39.82
N ASN A 529 -28.43 -13.39 39.12
CA ASN A 529 -28.34 -11.93 38.91
C ASN A 529 -28.87 -11.39 37.56
N ASN A 530 -29.71 -12.13 36.82
CA ASN A 530 -30.40 -11.59 35.63
C ASN A 530 -29.49 -11.01 34.52
N SER A 531 -28.28 -11.54 34.33
CA SER A 531 -27.31 -10.96 33.40
C SER A 531 -27.46 -11.46 31.95
N ALA A 532 -28.66 -11.27 31.37
CA ALA A 532 -28.90 -11.48 29.93
C ALA A 532 -27.92 -10.66 29.06
N LYS A 533 -27.52 -9.47 29.54
CA LYS A 533 -26.57 -8.58 28.87
C LYS A 533 -25.16 -9.15 28.80
N ALA A 534 -24.61 -9.73 29.87
CA ALA A 534 -23.26 -10.30 29.80
C ALA A 534 -23.21 -11.52 28.88
N LEU A 535 -24.24 -12.39 28.93
CA LEU A 535 -24.36 -13.52 28.00
C LEU A 535 -24.38 -13.04 26.54
N TRP A 536 -25.18 -12.00 26.26
CA TRP A 536 -25.26 -11.40 24.93
C TRP A 536 -23.90 -10.83 24.50
N PHE A 537 -23.26 -10.00 25.32
CA PHE A 537 -21.96 -9.40 25.01
C PHE A 537 -20.84 -10.43 24.83
N SER A 538 -20.81 -11.50 25.62
CA SER A 538 -19.81 -12.56 25.48
C SER A 538 -19.93 -13.30 24.14
N VAL A 539 -21.15 -13.65 23.72
CA VAL A 539 -21.40 -14.28 22.41
C VAL A 539 -21.12 -13.28 21.29
N PHE A 540 -21.61 -12.04 21.44
CA PHE A 540 -21.43 -10.98 20.45
C PHE A 540 -19.96 -10.69 20.19
N LEU A 541 -19.14 -10.43 21.23
CA LEU A 541 -17.72 -10.10 21.06
C LEU A 541 -16.93 -11.26 20.47
N ALA A 542 -17.27 -12.50 20.83
CA ALA A 542 -16.62 -13.68 20.24
C ALA A 542 -16.91 -13.75 18.73
N VAL A 543 -18.18 -13.70 18.33
CA VAL A 543 -18.58 -13.77 16.92
C VAL A 543 -18.11 -12.55 16.13
N PHE A 544 -18.17 -11.37 16.72
CA PHE A 544 -17.72 -10.13 16.11
C PHE A 544 -16.23 -10.16 15.78
N ARG A 545 -15.39 -10.67 16.69
CA ARG A 545 -13.95 -10.82 16.48
C ARG A 545 -13.66 -11.79 15.34
N GLU A 546 -14.15 -13.03 15.43
CA GLU A 546 -13.89 -14.04 14.39
C GLU A 546 -14.46 -13.61 13.04
N GLY A 547 -15.64 -12.96 13.04
CA GLY A 547 -16.27 -12.42 11.85
C GLY A 547 -15.47 -11.27 11.22
N ALA A 548 -14.89 -10.37 12.02
CA ALA A 548 -14.08 -9.27 11.51
C ALA A 548 -12.78 -9.78 10.90
N GLU A 549 -12.10 -10.73 11.55
CA GLU A 549 -10.90 -11.39 11.02
C GLU A 549 -11.20 -12.15 9.73
N THR A 550 -12.28 -12.93 9.70
CA THR A 550 -12.72 -13.66 8.48
C THR A 550 -12.91 -12.71 7.31
N ILE A 551 -13.60 -11.58 7.51
CA ILE A 551 -13.89 -10.63 6.44
C ILE A 551 -12.60 -9.96 5.94
N LEU A 552 -11.67 -9.61 6.84
CA LEU A 552 -10.37 -9.05 6.44
C LEU A 552 -9.53 -10.05 5.63
N PHE A 553 -9.50 -11.33 6.01
CA PHE A 553 -8.80 -12.36 5.25
C PHE A 553 -9.46 -12.64 3.89
N TYR A 554 -10.79 -12.66 3.82
CA TYR A 554 -11.51 -12.77 2.56
C TYR A 554 -11.32 -11.54 1.67
N GLN A 555 -11.23 -10.35 2.26
CA GLN A 555 -10.95 -9.12 1.54
C GLN A 555 -9.56 -9.18 0.88
N ALA A 556 -8.54 -9.67 1.59
CA ALA A 556 -7.23 -9.93 1.01
C ALA A 556 -7.30 -10.92 -0.16
N LEU A 557 -8.02 -12.03 -0.01
CA LEU A 557 -8.14 -13.04 -1.07
C LEU A 557 -8.92 -12.53 -2.30
N LEU A 558 -9.93 -11.68 -2.10
CA LEU A 558 -10.70 -11.05 -3.18
C LEU A 558 -9.91 -9.99 -3.95
N PHE A 559 -8.86 -9.42 -3.35
CA PHE A 559 -7.92 -8.53 -4.04
C PHE A 559 -6.99 -9.27 -5.00
N ASP A 560 -6.64 -10.53 -4.69
CA ASP A 560 -5.79 -11.36 -5.55
C ASP A 560 -6.56 -11.95 -6.76
N ALA A 561 -7.89 -12.00 -6.70
CA ALA A 561 -8.74 -12.47 -7.78
C ALA A 561 -8.84 -11.43 -8.91
N LYS A 562 -8.51 -11.84 -10.15
CA LYS A 562 -8.51 -10.93 -11.33
C LYS A 562 -9.47 -11.39 -12.43
N THR A 563 -9.90 -12.65 -12.40
CA THR A 563 -10.83 -13.21 -13.40
C THR A 563 -12.16 -13.62 -12.77
N ASN A 564 -13.22 -13.68 -13.58
CA ASN A 564 -14.53 -14.18 -13.14
C ASN A 564 -14.47 -15.62 -12.60
N LEU A 565 -13.50 -16.42 -13.08
CA LEU A 565 -13.25 -17.77 -12.57
C LEU A 565 -12.70 -17.71 -11.14
N ASP A 566 -11.73 -16.84 -10.86
CA ASP A 566 -11.14 -16.68 -9.53
C ASP A 566 -12.19 -16.36 -8.46
N TYR A 567 -13.06 -15.38 -8.73
CA TYR A 567 -14.17 -15.04 -7.84
C TYR A 567 -15.13 -16.22 -7.62
N SER A 568 -15.36 -17.03 -8.66
CA SER A 568 -16.20 -18.22 -8.57
C SER A 568 -15.59 -19.29 -7.66
N PHE A 569 -14.28 -19.49 -7.71
CA PHE A 569 -13.57 -20.45 -6.85
C PHE A 569 -13.49 -19.97 -5.39
N ILE A 570 -13.31 -18.67 -5.15
CA ILE A 570 -13.39 -18.09 -3.79
C ILE A 570 -14.79 -18.30 -3.21
N LEU A 571 -15.84 -18.00 -3.99
CA LEU A 571 -17.22 -18.22 -3.56
C LEU A 571 -17.51 -19.70 -3.32
N ALA A 572 -17.00 -20.59 -4.18
CA ALA A 572 -17.12 -22.03 -3.99
C ALA A 572 -16.43 -22.50 -2.69
N GLY A 573 -15.26 -21.93 -2.35
CA GLY A 573 -14.55 -22.22 -1.11
C GLY A 573 -15.33 -21.76 0.13
N LEU A 574 -15.90 -20.55 0.07
CA LEU A 574 -16.77 -20.01 1.13
C LEU A 574 -18.01 -20.88 1.35
N VAL A 575 -18.75 -21.18 0.29
CA VAL A 575 -19.96 -22.00 0.35
C VAL A 575 -19.62 -23.41 0.84
N GLY A 576 -18.55 -24.02 0.32
CA GLY A 576 -18.08 -25.33 0.75
C GLY A 576 -17.75 -25.36 2.24
N GLY A 577 -17.07 -24.33 2.76
CA GLY A 577 -16.75 -24.20 4.16
C GLY A 577 -17.98 -23.99 5.06
N LEU A 578 -18.95 -23.18 4.63
CA LEU A 578 -20.22 -22.99 5.35
C LEU A 578 -21.04 -24.29 5.44
N VAL A 579 -21.03 -25.11 4.38
CA VAL A 579 -21.67 -26.43 4.40
C VAL A 579 -20.98 -27.34 5.43
N ILE A 580 -19.65 -27.40 5.44
CA ILE A 580 -18.88 -28.20 6.41
C ILE A 580 -19.14 -27.71 7.84
N LEU A 581 -19.12 -26.40 8.09
CA LEU A 581 -19.42 -25.82 9.40
C LEU A 581 -20.85 -26.13 9.86
N SER A 582 -21.82 -26.11 8.94
CA SER A 582 -23.20 -26.49 9.25
C SER A 582 -23.28 -27.96 9.66
N ILE A 583 -22.61 -28.86 8.94
CA ILE A 583 -22.51 -30.28 9.30
C ILE A 583 -21.87 -30.44 10.68
N LEU A 584 -20.74 -29.77 10.94
CA LEU A 584 -20.06 -29.79 12.23
C LEU A 584 -20.94 -29.25 13.36
N TYR A 585 -21.69 -28.17 13.14
CA TYR A 585 -22.65 -27.64 14.11
C TYR A 585 -23.67 -28.70 14.53
N TYR A 586 -24.29 -29.39 13.57
CA TYR A 586 -25.26 -30.44 13.87
C TYR A 586 -24.62 -31.62 14.61
N LEU A 587 -23.42 -32.06 14.22
CA LEU A 587 -22.70 -33.15 14.88
C LEU A 587 -22.32 -32.78 16.33
N LEU A 588 -21.86 -31.55 16.56
CA LEU A 588 -21.48 -31.07 17.90
C LEU A 588 -22.71 -30.82 18.78
N LYS A 589 -23.78 -30.25 18.23
CA LYS A 589 -25.05 -30.02 18.94
C LYS A 589 -25.69 -31.33 19.42
N ASN A 590 -25.63 -32.38 18.59
CA ASN A 590 -26.19 -33.69 18.92
C ASN A 590 -25.27 -34.51 19.84
N GLY A 591 -24.12 -33.97 20.25
CA GLY A 591 -23.19 -34.63 21.18
C GLY A 591 -22.41 -35.80 20.55
N ALA A 592 -22.45 -35.96 19.22
CA ALA A 592 -21.76 -37.04 18.50
C ALA A 592 -20.23 -36.87 18.50
N LEU A 593 -19.74 -35.62 18.64
CA LEU A 593 -18.33 -35.28 18.75
C LEU A 593 -18.05 -34.63 20.12
N LYS A 594 -17.36 -35.35 21.01
CA LYS A 594 -16.80 -34.78 22.24
C LYS A 594 -15.45 -34.17 21.93
N ILE A 595 -15.41 -32.88 21.56
CA ILE A 595 -14.13 -32.19 21.34
C ILE A 595 -13.36 -32.13 22.66
N PRO A 596 -12.11 -32.63 22.71
CA PRO A 596 -11.26 -32.49 23.88
C PRO A 596 -10.84 -31.02 24.04
N LEU A 597 -11.67 -30.22 24.73
CA LEU A 597 -11.51 -28.77 24.93
C LEU A 597 -10.09 -28.36 25.36
N LYS A 598 -9.44 -29.19 26.17
CA LYS A 598 -8.04 -28.93 26.58
C LYS A 598 -7.07 -28.96 25.39
N GLN A 599 -7.18 -29.97 24.53
CA GLN A 599 -6.33 -30.10 23.35
C GLN A 599 -6.61 -28.97 22.36
N PHE A 600 -7.89 -28.63 22.18
CA PHE A 600 -8.28 -27.48 21.36
C PHE A 600 -7.61 -26.19 21.85
N PHE A 601 -7.74 -25.86 23.14
CA PHE A 601 -7.13 -24.64 23.67
C PHE A 601 -5.59 -24.65 23.62
N TYR A 602 -4.94 -25.81 23.79
CA TYR A 602 -3.49 -25.88 23.59
C TYR A 602 -3.10 -25.63 22.14
N ILE A 603 -3.74 -26.31 21.19
CA ILE A 603 -3.44 -26.19 19.77
C ILE A 603 -3.65 -24.75 19.31
N THR A 604 -4.80 -24.15 19.64
CA THR A 604 -5.08 -22.76 19.25
C THR A 604 -4.14 -21.77 19.94
N SER A 605 -3.76 -21.97 21.21
CA SER A 605 -2.74 -21.13 21.86
C SER A 605 -1.39 -21.21 21.12
N TYR A 606 -0.95 -22.40 20.73
CA TYR A 606 0.32 -22.58 20.02
C TYR A 606 0.29 -21.94 18.63
N VAL A 607 -0.82 -22.05 17.90
CA VAL A 607 -1.01 -21.36 16.61
C VAL A 607 -0.97 -19.85 16.79
N ILE A 608 -1.64 -19.31 17.81
CA ILE A 608 -1.59 -17.87 18.13
C ILE A 608 -0.16 -17.43 18.47
N PHE A 609 0.57 -18.18 19.30
CA PHE A 609 1.96 -17.87 19.63
C PHE A 609 2.90 -17.93 18.43
N TYR A 610 2.67 -18.87 17.52
CA TYR A 610 3.36 -18.93 16.24
C TYR A 610 3.07 -17.65 15.42
N MET A 611 1.81 -17.20 15.33
CA MET A 611 1.46 -15.97 14.62
C MET A 611 2.09 -14.72 15.25
N VAL A 612 2.10 -14.62 16.59
CA VAL A 612 2.80 -13.53 17.31
C VAL A 612 4.27 -13.45 16.88
N PHE A 613 4.95 -14.60 16.78
CA PHE A 613 6.34 -14.64 16.35
C PHE A 613 6.52 -14.15 14.90
N VAL A 614 5.66 -14.62 13.99
CA VAL A 614 5.71 -14.23 12.57
C VAL A 614 5.37 -12.75 12.37
N PHE A 615 4.30 -12.27 13.00
CA PHE A 615 3.85 -10.87 12.88
C PHE A 615 4.83 -9.89 13.51
N MET A 616 5.57 -10.29 14.54
CA MET A 616 6.63 -9.45 15.09
C MET A 616 7.73 -9.16 14.07
N GLY A 617 8.12 -10.18 13.30
CA GLY A 617 9.13 -10.03 12.25
C GLY A 617 8.62 -9.24 11.07
N LYS A 618 7.46 -9.63 10.53
CA LYS A 618 6.82 -8.93 9.40
C LYS A 618 6.52 -7.47 9.74
N GLY A 619 5.92 -7.20 10.90
CA GLY A 619 5.60 -5.84 11.31
C GLY A 619 6.82 -4.93 11.44
N ILE A 620 8.01 -5.48 11.77
CA ILE A 620 9.25 -4.72 11.74
C ILE A 620 9.81 -4.59 10.33
N GLY A 621 9.68 -5.62 9.49
CA GLY A 621 9.98 -5.56 8.06
C GLY A 621 9.24 -4.40 7.39
N GLU A 622 7.93 -4.28 7.60
CA GLU A 622 7.11 -3.17 7.09
C GLU A 622 7.59 -1.79 7.60
N LEU A 623 8.12 -1.70 8.83
CA LEU A 623 8.69 -0.44 9.35
C LEU A 623 10.05 -0.10 8.73
N ILE A 624 10.81 -1.11 8.31
CA ILE A 624 12.05 -0.95 7.55
C ILE A 624 11.70 -0.46 6.13
N GLU A 625 10.70 -1.06 5.49
CA GLU A 625 10.19 -0.67 4.17
C GLU A 625 9.63 0.77 4.19
N ALA A 626 8.89 1.12 5.23
CA ALA A 626 8.38 2.48 5.46
C ALA A 626 9.48 3.55 5.74
N LYS A 627 10.77 3.17 5.67
CA LYS A 627 11.96 3.99 5.94
C LYS A 627 11.97 4.59 7.37
N VAL A 628 11.22 4.01 8.31
CA VAL A 628 11.23 4.44 9.73
C VAL A 628 12.40 3.83 10.49
N ILE A 629 12.83 2.63 10.08
CA ILE A 629 13.96 1.91 10.66
C ILE A 629 14.99 1.64 9.56
N THR A 630 16.23 2.08 9.76
CA THR A 630 17.34 1.77 8.84
C THR A 630 17.87 0.36 9.10
N PRO A 631 17.94 -0.53 8.09
CA PRO A 631 18.35 -1.92 8.29
C PRO A 631 19.87 -2.08 8.44
N SER A 632 20.28 -2.93 9.38
CA SER A 632 21.68 -3.32 9.60
C SER A 632 21.85 -4.83 9.40
N LEU A 633 22.66 -5.24 8.41
CA LEU A 633 22.91 -6.65 8.11
C LEU A 633 23.70 -7.35 9.23
N ILE A 634 23.36 -8.62 9.47
CA ILE A 634 24.15 -9.51 10.32
C ILE A 634 25.45 -9.96 9.61
N PRO A 635 26.56 -10.13 10.35
CA PRO A 635 27.89 -10.38 9.78
C PRO A 635 28.14 -11.83 9.33
N PHE A 636 27.11 -12.67 9.30
CA PHE A 636 27.19 -14.05 8.84
C PHE A 636 26.19 -14.29 7.72
N ASP A 637 26.57 -15.12 6.74
CA ASP A 637 25.75 -15.39 5.57
C ASP A 637 24.50 -16.18 5.97
N PHE A 638 23.34 -15.52 5.94
CA PHE A 638 22.06 -16.08 6.36
C PHE A 638 20.95 -15.56 5.46
N ASP A 639 20.35 -16.46 4.70
CA ASP A 639 19.15 -16.16 3.93
C ASP A 639 17.93 -16.20 4.87
N GLY A 640 17.27 -15.06 5.03
CA GLY A 640 16.11 -14.90 5.91
C GLY A 640 15.00 -15.92 5.65
N ILE A 641 14.30 -16.32 6.71
CA ILE A 641 13.14 -17.23 6.64
C ILE A 641 11.86 -16.40 6.58
N LEU A 642 11.52 -15.93 5.38
CA LEU A 642 10.47 -14.94 5.12
C LEU A 642 9.05 -15.39 5.53
N TRP A 643 8.72 -16.68 5.35
CA TRP A 643 7.42 -17.21 5.82
C TRP A 643 7.29 -17.17 7.35
N LEU A 644 8.42 -17.14 8.06
CA LEU A 644 8.50 -16.99 9.51
C LEU A 644 8.72 -15.53 9.95
N GLY A 645 8.77 -14.60 8.99
CA GLY A 645 9.08 -13.19 9.23
C GLY A 645 10.51 -12.94 9.69
N ILE A 646 11.45 -13.88 9.48
CA ILE A 646 12.85 -13.68 9.87
C ILE A 646 13.58 -13.02 8.70
N TYR A 647 13.98 -11.76 8.88
CA TYR A 647 14.81 -11.01 7.94
C TYR A 647 16.27 -10.99 8.41
N PRO A 648 17.27 -10.85 7.51
CA PRO A 648 18.70 -10.82 7.86
C PRO A 648 19.14 -9.47 8.47
N TYR A 649 18.28 -8.84 9.26
CA TYR A 649 18.50 -7.53 9.90
C TYR A 649 18.47 -7.67 11.42
N TYR A 650 19.39 -7.01 12.11
CA TYR A 650 19.40 -6.98 13.57
C TYR A 650 18.09 -6.45 14.15
N GLU A 651 17.54 -5.43 13.49
CA GLU A 651 16.33 -4.72 13.88
C GLU A 651 15.10 -5.64 13.84
N SER A 652 15.08 -6.67 12.98
CA SER A 652 14.02 -7.69 12.94
C SER A 652 14.30 -8.88 13.87
N ILE A 653 15.54 -9.39 13.88
CA ILE A 653 15.89 -10.61 14.62
C ILE A 653 15.82 -10.39 16.13
N ILE A 654 16.33 -9.26 16.62
CA ILE A 654 16.40 -8.98 18.07
C ILE A 654 14.98 -8.97 18.69
N PRO A 655 13.99 -8.26 18.12
CA PRO A 655 12.66 -8.21 18.71
C PRO A 655 11.89 -9.53 18.57
N GLN A 656 12.05 -10.27 17.46
CA GLN A 656 11.50 -11.63 17.34
C GLN A 656 12.08 -12.59 18.39
N PHE A 657 13.39 -12.54 18.61
CA PHE A 657 14.06 -13.35 19.63
C PHE A 657 13.58 -12.98 21.05
N MET A 658 13.38 -11.69 21.31
CA MET A 658 12.81 -11.22 22.57
C MET A 658 11.38 -11.74 22.78
N VAL A 659 10.53 -11.72 21.76
CA VAL A 659 9.18 -12.30 21.81
C VAL A 659 9.23 -13.81 22.08
N LEU A 660 10.15 -14.54 21.44
CA LEU A 660 10.35 -15.98 21.69
C LEU A 660 10.69 -16.25 23.17
N ILE A 661 11.62 -15.48 23.75
CA ILE A 661 11.97 -15.59 25.18
C ILE A 661 10.74 -15.32 26.05
N LEU A 662 9.97 -14.27 25.76
CA LEU A 662 8.77 -13.93 26.51
C LEU A 662 7.71 -15.03 26.43
N LEU A 663 7.52 -15.66 25.26
CA LEU A 663 6.63 -16.80 25.08
C LEU A 663 7.07 -18.00 25.94
N ILE A 664 8.35 -18.36 25.89
CA ILE A 664 8.91 -19.48 26.68
C ILE A 664 8.76 -19.22 28.18
N MET A 665 9.13 -18.02 28.64
CA MET A 665 8.97 -17.61 30.03
C MET A 665 7.49 -17.62 30.45
N GLY A 666 6.59 -17.08 29.64
CA GLY A 666 5.17 -17.04 29.92
C GLY A 666 4.55 -18.44 30.04
N ILE A 667 4.94 -19.38 29.17
CA ILE A 667 4.49 -20.77 29.25
C ILE A 667 4.99 -21.42 30.55
N PHE A 668 6.25 -21.20 30.93
CA PHE A 668 6.82 -21.76 32.14
C PHE A 668 6.17 -21.19 33.42
N ILE A 669 5.95 -19.87 33.47
CA ILE A 669 5.25 -19.20 34.56
C ILE A 669 3.81 -19.73 34.70
N THR A 670 3.09 -19.86 33.57
CA THR A 670 1.72 -20.38 33.57
C THR A 670 1.68 -21.82 34.10
N LYS A 671 2.63 -22.66 33.68
CA LYS A 671 2.78 -24.04 34.17
C LYS A 671 3.11 -24.10 35.67
N GLN A 672 3.99 -23.24 36.17
CA GLN A 672 4.33 -23.17 37.60
C GLN A 672 3.16 -22.71 38.46
N ILE A 673 2.41 -21.69 38.02
CA ILE A 673 1.22 -21.20 38.73
C ILE A 673 0.16 -22.29 38.81
N SER A 674 0.01 -23.11 37.76
CA SER A 674 -0.88 -24.26 37.76
C SER A 674 -0.41 -25.34 38.76
N ASN A 675 0.87 -25.75 38.71
CA ASN A 675 1.41 -26.78 39.61
C ASN A 675 1.40 -26.38 41.09
N LYS A 676 1.58 -25.08 41.40
CA LYS A 676 1.55 -24.58 42.79
C LYS A 676 0.13 -24.52 43.36
N LYS A 677 -0.89 -24.44 42.50
CA LYS A 677 -2.31 -24.47 42.86
C LYS A 677 -2.92 -25.86 42.92
N GLU A 678 -2.26 -26.90 42.41
CA GLU A 678 -2.65 -28.31 42.61
C GLU A 678 -2.10 -28.91 43.92
N LYS A 679 -1.14 -28.22 44.58
CA LYS A 679 -0.59 -28.61 45.90
C LYS A 679 -1.30 -27.96 47.09
N ILE A 680 -2.34 -27.18 46.86
CA ILE A 680 -3.23 -26.55 47.86
C ILE A 680 -4.64 -27.02 47.53
#